data_AF-A0A8G1FVK2-F1
#
_entry.id   AF-A0A8G1FVK2-F1
#
_cell.length_a   1.000
_cell.length_b   1.000
_cell.length_c   1.000
_cell.angle_alpha   90.00
_cell.angle_beta   90.00
_cell.angle_gamma   90.00
#
_symmetry.space_group_name_H-M   'P 1'
#
loop_
_entity.id
_entity.type
_entity.pdbx_description
1 polymer ?
#
loop_
_entity_poly.entity_id
_entity_poly.type
_entity_poly.pdbx_seq_one_letter_code
_entity_poly.pdbx_strand_id
1 'polypeptide(L)'
;MAKQFLGYLPPQISSKYERPEKKENVIIYLNQFQISQDESILIISPQLVQYPKGTIQLFGYEIQMKKIISSQRSIPLLLFKQIVEFNIYLFSDLYRVNSKNAIALNSRSLYSYFQEQEQRMINLLVVPGHKDIDWQQLKFYLQFKNDFNKGKDVEEDQTKDIPKTLVCKDNQFQTFCVMKYIPNPEISLDELLDQFVEMKIFQTKEEAEKHFNFNKDDTYLWEAISKKEKNDKKFECQQKVNDLIQKNGNLMPLVLLCESSMITQFHELSNGDFYYCKECDESEELYALQNCSFFNQKSQKMILSTLSQLKHYPISVSWLNLVARLYNALVCQIKIFSVTCEALYKVEKLAKFDDMIQAISAPIFSIQQNYENLELVGDSVLKYIVTAFLYLDPKFKDETLLSKQRSRYIKNNALIEIFKKSDIRILNTKIHFKTVRNPIAKEVKQEKHNKDQCIEDSQYADIYEAITGACFVNTYKLSYAMSFLKKSKFIFPKISDQFETEEHFNVLDQLYEDKKKANIYIQNGNTQRVFNQKVPQINSKNKEETQPSNEESKDIIEQLERLFSGVLIIPTCGLYNSIIKEYPFKKMKEQKPFNLNPKFRKSLFTFKIKSIKKEAFIMRTPYSEKLEFLGDAVLELLIVSNCYRICERHYYTDELKNKWRNFKGQRTDLLCPGMLHTCKISLLDTGFMGMMALYHGFHEYAKNISEQEMKQLIKIMEQLQNEPFDNPRTPQNYSTIIPKYMADLWEQVAGQVLLDYGWDALINFYGEIYQPFIDYICNNILDIYDVYQIENREKQFAKNNQQFK
;
A
#
# COMPACT_ATOMS: atom_id res chain seq x y z
N MET A 1 -12.54 -24.03 3.13
CA MET A 1 -12.66 -23.21 1.90
C MET A 1 -12.47 -21.76 2.29
N ALA A 2 -11.33 -21.16 1.93
CA ALA A 2 -11.03 -19.77 2.21
C ALA A 2 -11.92 -18.87 1.34
N LYS A 3 -12.94 -18.24 1.95
CA LYS A 3 -13.68 -17.15 1.33
C LYS A 3 -12.75 -15.93 1.28
N GLN A 4 -11.99 -15.86 0.20
CA GLN A 4 -11.19 -14.71 -0.21
C GLN A 4 -12.11 -13.50 -0.43
N PHE A 5 -11.79 -12.38 0.22
CA PHE A 5 -12.26 -10.97 0.20
C PHE A 5 -13.61 -10.50 -0.38
N LEU A 6 -14.42 -11.34 -1.01
CA LEU A 6 -15.83 -11.07 -1.29
C LEU A 6 -16.61 -11.05 0.04
N GLY A 7 -16.71 -9.87 0.66
CA GLY A 7 -17.62 -9.61 1.77
C GLY A 7 -17.04 -9.70 3.19
N TYR A 8 -15.71 -9.82 3.39
CA TYR A 8 -15.15 -9.70 4.74
C TYR A 8 -15.20 -8.25 5.21
N LEU A 9 -16.05 -7.94 6.16
CA LEU A 9 -15.98 -6.72 6.95
C LEU A 9 -15.36 -7.02 8.32
N PRO A 10 -14.44 -6.17 8.81
CA PRO A 10 -13.90 -6.30 10.15
C PRO A 10 -15.02 -6.29 11.20
N PRO A 11 -14.86 -7.01 12.33
CA PRO A 11 -15.80 -6.97 13.44
C PRO A 11 -16.08 -5.54 13.93
N GLN A 12 -15.08 -4.67 13.90
CA GLN A 12 -15.22 -3.25 14.30
C GLN A 12 -16.25 -2.48 13.46
N ILE A 13 -16.46 -2.88 12.20
CA ILE A 13 -17.41 -2.26 11.27
C ILE A 13 -18.72 -3.04 11.22
N SER A 14 -18.69 -4.36 11.39
CA SER A 14 -19.81 -5.25 11.02
C SER A 14 -20.46 -6.02 12.16
N SER A 15 -19.90 -5.98 13.36
CA SER A 15 -20.51 -6.64 14.51
C SER A 15 -21.88 -6.03 14.83
N LYS A 16 -22.76 -6.84 15.41
CA LYS A 16 -24.02 -6.34 15.96
C LYS A 16 -23.77 -5.36 17.11
N TYR A 17 -24.69 -4.44 17.31
CA TYR A 17 -24.73 -3.62 18.52
C TYR A 17 -25.22 -4.46 19.71
N GLU A 18 -24.61 -4.25 20.87
CA GLU A 18 -24.94 -5.00 22.08
C GLU A 18 -26.06 -4.32 22.89
N ARG A 19 -26.89 -5.13 23.53
CA ARG A 19 -27.98 -4.69 24.42
C ARG A 19 -27.84 -5.39 25.77
N PRO A 20 -27.15 -4.77 26.75
CA PRO A 20 -27.06 -5.30 28.10
C PRO A 20 -28.47 -5.35 28.73
N GLU A 21 -28.65 -6.22 29.73
CA GLU A 21 -29.90 -6.73 30.30
C GLU A 21 -31.14 -5.78 30.29
N LYS A 22 -32.32 -6.37 30.09
CA LYS A 22 -33.66 -5.74 29.88
C LYS A 22 -33.89 -5.00 28.56
N LYS A 23 -33.05 -5.15 27.53
CA LYS A 23 -33.36 -4.68 26.15
C LYS A 23 -33.63 -3.16 26.04
N GLU A 24 -33.55 -2.37 27.10
CA GLU A 24 -33.90 -0.95 27.07
C GLU A 24 -32.78 -0.06 26.55
N ASN A 25 -31.52 -0.47 26.72
CA ASN A 25 -30.35 0.30 26.29
C ASN A 25 -29.51 -0.44 25.24
N VAL A 26 -28.75 0.33 24.47
CA VAL A 26 -27.82 -0.10 23.43
C VAL A 26 -26.43 0.44 23.77
N ILE A 27 -25.42 -0.43 23.71
CA ILE A 27 -24.01 -0.01 23.83
C ILE A 27 -23.55 0.51 22.48
N ILE A 28 -23.02 1.73 22.47
CA ILE A 28 -22.42 2.35 21.30
C ILE A 28 -20.99 2.81 21.62
N TYR A 29 -20.12 2.83 20.62
CA TYR A 29 -18.82 3.47 20.68
C TYR A 29 -18.87 4.72 19.81
N LEU A 30 -18.69 5.88 20.42
CA LEU A 30 -18.64 7.16 19.72
C LEU A 30 -17.18 7.45 19.36
N ASN A 31 -16.86 7.47 18.07
CA ASN A 31 -15.51 7.70 17.55
C ASN A 31 -15.46 9.06 16.86
N GLN A 32 -14.64 9.96 17.38
CA GLN A 32 -14.36 11.24 16.75
C GLN A 32 -13.16 11.12 15.83
N PHE A 33 -13.34 11.50 14.57
CA PHE A 33 -12.28 11.62 13.58
C PHE A 33 -12.10 13.10 13.24
N GLN A 34 -11.04 13.69 13.79
CA GLN A 34 -10.62 15.05 13.45
C GLN A 34 -9.87 15.02 12.12
N ILE A 35 -10.23 15.91 11.19
CA ILE A 35 -9.63 15.99 9.85
C ILE A 35 -8.76 17.26 9.73
N SER A 36 -9.26 18.40 10.18
CA SER A 36 -8.53 19.68 10.23
C SER A 36 -8.65 20.32 11.63
N GLN A 37 -8.18 21.57 11.79
CA GLN A 37 -8.37 22.30 13.06
C GLN A 37 -9.86 22.50 13.37
N ASP A 38 -10.68 22.70 12.33
CA ASP A 38 -12.10 23.07 12.47
C ASP A 38 -13.09 21.99 11.98
N GLU A 39 -12.63 20.96 11.24
CA GLU A 39 -13.49 19.87 10.75
C GLU A 39 -13.30 18.56 11.54
N SER A 40 -14.40 18.00 12.03
CA SER A 40 -14.45 16.65 12.60
C SER A 40 -15.75 15.92 12.27
N ILE A 41 -15.67 14.59 12.15
CA ILE A 41 -16.83 13.72 11.95
C ILE A 41 -16.96 12.74 13.11
N LEU A 42 -18.19 12.59 13.62
CA LEU A 42 -18.54 11.61 14.63
C LEU A 42 -19.15 10.36 13.98
N ILE A 43 -18.54 9.21 14.25
CA ILE A 43 -19.02 7.90 13.79
C ILE A 43 -19.31 7.02 15.01
N ILE A 44 -20.53 6.50 15.04
CA ILE A 44 -20.97 5.48 15.97
C ILE A 44 -20.65 4.10 15.39
N SER A 45 -20.04 3.25 16.21
CA SER A 45 -19.70 1.88 15.87
C SER A 45 -20.18 0.90 16.94
N PRO A 46 -20.35 -0.40 16.58
CA PRO A 46 -20.75 -1.45 17.52
C PRO A 46 -19.62 -1.86 18.47
N GLN A 47 -18.36 -1.65 18.06
CA GLN A 47 -17.16 -1.95 18.82
C GLN A 47 -16.16 -0.81 18.72
N LEU A 48 -15.18 -0.77 19.62
CA LEU A 48 -14.06 0.16 19.56
C LEU A 48 -13.37 0.09 18.20
N VAL A 49 -13.36 1.20 17.46
CA VAL A 49 -12.60 1.32 16.21
C VAL A 49 -11.15 1.59 16.56
N GLN A 50 -10.27 0.66 16.20
CA GLN A 50 -8.83 0.83 16.31
C GLN A 50 -8.28 1.34 14.98
N TYR A 51 -7.39 2.32 15.06
CA TYR A 51 -6.76 2.93 13.90
C TYR A 51 -5.37 3.47 14.32
N PRO A 52 -4.39 3.58 13.42
CA PRO A 52 -3.08 4.12 13.79
C PRO A 52 -3.20 5.62 14.08
N LYS A 53 -2.39 6.12 15.03
CA LYS A 53 -2.22 7.56 15.26
C LYS A 53 -1.37 8.14 14.13
N GLY A 54 -1.79 9.25 13.53
CA GLY A 54 -1.02 9.96 12.51
C GLY A 54 -1.85 10.42 11.32
N THR A 55 -1.19 11.07 10.36
CA THR A 55 -1.81 11.52 9.11
C THR A 55 -1.84 10.38 8.11
N ILE A 56 -3.01 10.02 7.59
CA ILE A 56 -3.14 8.99 6.56
C ILE A 56 -3.71 9.64 5.30
N GLN A 57 -2.98 9.47 4.20
CA GLN A 57 -3.37 9.99 2.90
C GLN A 57 -4.32 9.01 2.20
N LEU A 58 -5.60 9.38 2.04
CA LEU A 58 -6.66 8.51 1.53
C LEU A 58 -7.13 9.02 0.18
N PHE A 59 -7.01 8.26 -0.92
CA PHE A 59 -7.65 8.64 -2.20
C PHE A 59 -7.39 10.12 -2.62
N GLY A 60 -6.20 10.65 -2.32
CA GLY A 60 -5.84 12.05 -2.53
C GLY A 60 -6.16 13.05 -1.40
N TYR A 61 -6.50 12.58 -0.19
CA TYR A 61 -6.82 13.43 0.98
C TYR A 61 -5.81 13.27 2.10
N GLU A 62 -5.28 14.38 2.63
CA GLU A 62 -4.51 14.38 3.87
C GLU A 62 -5.45 14.34 5.09
N ILE A 63 -5.82 13.14 5.56
CA ILE A 63 -6.60 13.05 6.80
C ILE A 63 -5.63 13.01 7.97
N GLN A 64 -5.41 14.17 8.58
CA GLN A 64 -4.65 14.29 9.82
C GLN A 64 -5.50 13.78 10.99
N MET A 65 -5.43 12.48 11.28
CA MET A 65 -6.13 11.87 12.41
C MET A 65 -5.45 12.26 13.72
N LYS A 66 -5.62 13.52 14.14
CA LYS A 66 -4.89 14.14 15.25
C LYS A 66 -5.30 13.56 16.61
N LYS A 67 -6.54 13.08 16.75
CA LYS A 67 -7.03 12.52 18.01
C LYS A 67 -8.27 11.66 17.79
N ILE A 68 -8.13 10.35 17.96
CA ILE A 68 -9.27 9.43 18.02
C ILE A 68 -9.63 9.28 19.48
N ILE A 69 -10.76 9.87 19.87
CA ILE A 69 -11.38 9.61 21.17
C ILE A 69 -12.53 8.66 20.87
N SER A 70 -12.38 7.40 21.25
CA SER A 70 -13.51 6.48 21.32
C SER A 70 -14.06 6.51 22.74
N SER A 71 -15.34 6.81 22.89
CA SER A 71 -16.02 6.71 24.19
C SER A 71 -17.15 5.70 24.10
N GLN A 72 -17.13 4.71 24.98
CA GLN A 72 -18.24 3.78 25.13
C GLN A 72 -19.39 4.50 25.86
N ARG A 73 -20.60 4.39 25.32
CA ARG A 73 -21.83 4.93 25.92
C ARG A 73 -22.91 3.88 25.94
N SER A 74 -23.79 3.95 26.93
CA SER A 74 -25.06 3.22 26.95
C SER A 74 -26.17 4.23 26.71
N ILE A 75 -26.96 4.03 25.65
CA ILE A 75 -28.06 4.94 25.30
C ILE A 75 -29.39 4.18 25.23
N PRO A 76 -30.52 4.81 25.56
CA PRO A 76 -31.84 4.22 25.35
C PRO A 76 -32.07 3.77 23.91
N LEU A 77 -32.76 2.64 23.74
CA LEU A 77 -33.13 2.08 22.44
C LEU A 77 -33.90 3.10 21.58
N LEU A 78 -34.71 3.94 22.23
CA LEU A 78 -35.44 5.01 21.55
C LEU A 78 -34.49 6.02 20.89
N LEU A 79 -33.40 6.41 21.57
CA LEU A 79 -32.40 7.32 21.02
C LEU A 79 -31.58 6.65 19.92
N PHE A 80 -31.24 5.36 20.09
CA PHE A 80 -30.58 4.60 19.04
C PHE A 80 -31.45 4.47 17.78
N LYS A 81 -32.77 4.27 17.95
CA LYS A 81 -33.73 4.28 16.83
C LYS A 81 -33.71 5.61 16.08
N GLN A 82 -33.66 6.74 16.78
CA GLN A 82 -33.54 8.07 16.17
C GLN A 82 -32.26 8.21 15.35
N ILE A 83 -31.12 7.72 15.85
CA ILE A 83 -29.86 7.72 15.10
C ILE A 83 -29.97 6.89 13.80
N VAL A 84 -30.58 5.70 13.88
CA VAL A 84 -30.80 4.85 12.71
C VAL A 84 -31.71 5.53 11.70
N GLU A 85 -32.84 6.09 12.14
CA GLU A 85 -33.76 6.86 11.29
C GLU A 85 -33.06 8.05 10.63
N PHE A 86 -32.24 8.78 11.38
CA PHE A 86 -31.45 9.90 10.87
C PHE A 86 -30.53 9.46 9.73
N ASN A 87 -29.78 8.37 9.92
CA ASN A 87 -28.88 7.83 8.89
C ASN A 87 -29.64 7.33 7.66
N ILE A 88 -30.82 6.71 7.85
CA ILE A 88 -31.68 6.29 6.73
C ILE A 88 -32.04 7.50 5.87
N TYR A 89 -32.60 8.55 6.47
CA TYR A 89 -32.96 9.75 5.71
C TYR A 89 -31.75 10.46 5.10
N LEU A 90 -30.66 10.63 5.86
CA LEU A 90 -29.46 11.31 5.40
C LEU A 90 -28.83 10.61 4.19
N PHE A 91 -28.59 9.30 4.27
CA PHE A 91 -27.98 8.56 3.17
C PHE A 91 -28.96 8.40 2.00
N SER A 92 -30.27 8.29 2.25
CA SER A 92 -31.26 8.38 1.17
C SER A 92 -31.09 9.70 0.42
N ASP A 93 -31.07 10.84 1.13
CA ASP A 93 -30.90 12.17 0.54
C ASP A 93 -29.63 12.24 -0.32
N LEU A 94 -28.51 11.80 0.24
CA LEU A 94 -27.20 11.76 -0.40
C LEU A 94 -27.12 10.86 -1.64
N TYR A 95 -27.80 9.71 -1.65
CA TYR A 95 -27.86 8.80 -2.80
C TYR A 95 -29.04 9.11 -3.74
N ARG A 96 -29.84 10.16 -3.45
CA ARG A 96 -31.08 10.53 -4.15
C ARG A 96 -32.06 9.36 -4.37
N VAL A 97 -32.14 8.41 -3.43
CA VAL A 97 -33.09 7.27 -3.48
C VAL A 97 -34.39 7.64 -2.78
N ASN A 98 -34.94 8.81 -3.10
CA ASN A 98 -35.88 9.48 -2.22
C ASN A 98 -37.32 9.41 -2.67
N SER A 99 -38.00 8.35 -2.23
CA SER A 99 -39.44 8.39 -2.01
C SER A 99 -39.74 7.63 -0.73
N LYS A 100 -40.83 7.98 -0.02
CA LYS A 100 -41.26 7.23 1.18
C LYS A 100 -41.38 5.72 0.86
N ASN A 101 -41.84 5.38 -0.34
CA ASN A 101 -41.94 4.02 -0.84
C ASN A 101 -40.57 3.37 -1.08
N ALA A 102 -39.64 4.08 -1.74
CA ALA A 102 -38.28 3.57 -1.97
C ALA A 102 -37.52 3.35 -0.65
N ILE A 103 -37.67 4.24 0.33
CA ILE A 103 -37.06 4.09 1.66
C ILE A 103 -37.64 2.86 2.37
N ALA A 104 -38.96 2.68 2.39
CA ALA A 104 -39.59 1.53 3.01
C ALA A 104 -39.21 0.19 2.34
N LEU A 105 -39.06 0.19 1.02
CA LEU A 105 -38.67 -0.98 0.23
C LEU A 105 -37.18 -1.31 0.38
N ASN A 106 -36.33 -0.29 0.40
CA ASN A 106 -34.88 -0.46 0.31
C ASN A 106 -34.14 -0.28 1.64
N SER A 107 -34.74 0.14 2.76
CA SER A 107 -34.01 0.30 4.03
C SER A 107 -34.04 -0.95 4.91
N ARG A 108 -32.90 -1.32 5.51
CA ARG A 108 -32.83 -2.45 6.45
C ARG A 108 -33.55 -2.13 7.76
N SER A 109 -34.07 -3.16 8.43
CA SER A 109 -34.83 -2.99 9.69
C SER A 109 -33.91 -2.64 10.86
N LEU A 110 -34.45 -1.96 11.88
CA LEU A 110 -33.75 -1.70 13.14
C LEU A 110 -33.23 -3.01 13.78
N TYR A 111 -33.99 -4.09 13.65
CA TYR A 111 -33.64 -5.39 14.21
C TYR A 111 -32.34 -5.96 13.62
N SER A 112 -32.04 -5.65 12.35
CA SER A 112 -30.81 -6.12 11.69
C SER A 112 -29.52 -5.64 12.37
N TYR A 113 -29.56 -4.49 13.07
CA TYR A 113 -28.41 -3.94 13.81
C TYR A 113 -28.06 -4.77 15.06
N PHE A 114 -28.96 -5.65 15.53
CA PHE A 114 -28.81 -6.41 16.77
C PHE A 114 -28.68 -7.93 16.56
N GLN A 115 -28.73 -8.40 15.31
CA GLN A 115 -28.60 -9.82 14.98
C GLN A 115 -27.28 -10.11 14.28
N GLU A 116 -26.75 -11.31 14.49
CA GLU A 116 -25.72 -11.87 13.61
C GLU A 116 -26.34 -12.16 12.25
N GLN A 117 -25.79 -11.52 11.22
CA GLN A 117 -26.26 -11.63 9.84
C GLN A 117 -25.40 -12.66 9.10
N GLU A 118 -26.00 -13.44 8.20
CA GLU A 118 -25.28 -14.40 7.36
C GLU A 118 -24.23 -13.71 6.46
N GLN A 119 -24.50 -12.46 6.06
CA GLN A 119 -23.56 -11.59 5.36
C GLN A 119 -23.22 -10.38 6.23
N ARG A 120 -21.93 -10.06 6.34
CA ARG A 120 -21.46 -8.94 7.17
C ARG A 120 -21.84 -7.61 6.50
N MET A 121 -22.67 -6.82 7.17
CA MET A 121 -23.07 -5.47 6.76
C MET A 121 -22.25 -4.38 7.46
N ILE A 122 -22.22 -3.17 6.89
CA ILE A 122 -21.61 -2.01 7.55
C ILE A 122 -22.57 -1.52 8.63
N ASN A 123 -22.12 -1.55 9.88
CA ASN A 123 -22.85 -1.11 11.06
C ASN A 123 -22.26 0.19 11.63
N LEU A 124 -21.63 1.02 10.80
CA LEU A 124 -21.21 2.36 11.17
C LEU A 124 -22.35 3.36 10.90
N LEU A 125 -22.53 4.31 11.81
CA LEU A 125 -23.57 5.33 11.75
C LEU A 125 -22.94 6.71 11.95
N VAL A 126 -23.39 7.72 11.23
CA VAL A 126 -22.90 9.10 11.36
C VAL A 126 -23.89 9.91 12.19
N VAL A 127 -23.39 10.82 13.03
CA VAL A 127 -24.21 11.71 13.85
C VAL A 127 -23.68 13.14 13.83
N PRO A 128 -24.56 14.16 13.90
CA PRO A 128 -24.12 15.53 14.06
C PRO A 128 -23.47 15.75 15.44
N GLY A 129 -22.59 16.75 15.52
CA GLY A 129 -21.89 17.15 16.73
C GLY A 129 -20.37 17.11 16.60
N HIS A 130 -19.68 17.74 17.57
CA HIS A 130 -18.22 17.84 17.58
C HIS A 130 -17.58 16.93 18.63
N LYS A 131 -17.94 17.07 19.91
CA LYS A 131 -17.39 16.24 21.02
C LYS A 131 -18.36 15.14 21.48
N ASP A 132 -19.65 15.39 21.33
CA ASP A 132 -20.74 14.48 21.67
C ASP A 132 -21.86 14.67 20.65
N ILE A 133 -22.85 13.78 20.69
CA ILE A 133 -23.99 13.77 19.79
C ILE A 133 -24.82 15.04 19.99
N ASP A 134 -25.04 15.80 18.91
CA ASP A 134 -25.98 16.92 18.91
C ASP A 134 -27.42 16.40 18.77
N TRP A 135 -28.02 16.09 19.93
CA TRP A 135 -29.40 15.60 19.99
C TRP A 135 -30.43 16.64 19.54
N GLN A 136 -30.14 17.94 19.64
CA GLN A 136 -31.07 18.99 19.22
C GLN A 136 -31.14 19.03 17.71
N GLN A 137 -29.99 19.07 17.04
CA GLN A 137 -29.91 19.03 15.58
C GLN A 137 -30.50 17.73 15.02
N LEU A 138 -30.21 16.58 15.63
CA LEU A 138 -30.76 15.29 15.22
C LEU A 138 -32.29 15.26 15.34
N LYS A 139 -32.86 15.71 16.47
CA LYS A 139 -34.32 15.78 16.66
C LYS A 139 -34.97 16.75 15.68
N PHE A 140 -34.37 17.92 15.48
CA PHE A 140 -34.88 18.91 14.53
C PHE A 140 -34.89 18.36 13.10
N TYR A 141 -33.83 17.65 12.71
CA TYR A 141 -33.76 16.97 11.41
C TYR A 141 -34.89 15.95 11.22
N LEU A 142 -35.10 15.06 12.20
CA LEU A 142 -36.16 14.05 12.13
C LEU A 142 -37.55 14.67 12.14
N GLN A 143 -37.77 15.72 12.93
CA GLN A 143 -39.02 16.49 12.92
C GLN A 143 -39.26 17.12 11.54
N PHE A 144 -38.24 17.72 10.93
CA PHE A 144 -38.34 18.26 9.57
C PHE A 144 -38.71 17.18 8.54
N LYS A 145 -38.14 15.96 8.64
CA LYS A 145 -38.46 14.85 7.72
C LYS A 145 -39.84 14.21 7.95
N ASN A 146 -40.41 14.37 9.13
CA ASN A 146 -41.76 13.88 9.45
C ASN A 146 -42.84 14.93 9.18
N ASP A 147 -42.57 16.17 9.56
CA ASP A 147 -43.48 17.33 9.53
C ASP A 147 -42.93 18.45 8.63
N PHE A 148 -42.62 18.14 7.37
CA PHE A 148 -42.01 19.10 6.43
C PHE A 148 -42.69 20.47 6.40
N ASN A 149 -44.02 20.50 6.44
CA ASN A 149 -44.80 21.74 6.42
C ASN A 149 -44.53 22.66 7.63
N LYS A 150 -44.07 22.11 8.75
CA LYS A 150 -43.67 22.85 9.96
C LYS A 150 -42.18 23.23 9.98
N GLY A 151 -41.41 22.87 8.95
CA GLY A 151 -40.03 23.31 8.80
C GLY A 151 -39.95 24.84 8.72
N LYS A 152 -38.87 25.41 9.24
CA LYS A 152 -38.62 26.86 9.21
C LYS A 152 -38.54 27.35 7.76
N ASP A 153 -39.38 28.32 7.44
CA ASP A 153 -39.34 29.02 6.15
C ASP A 153 -38.08 29.88 6.06
N VAL A 154 -37.62 30.14 4.84
CA VAL A 154 -36.42 30.93 4.59
C VAL A 154 -36.76 32.43 4.71
N GLU A 155 -36.06 33.15 5.59
CA GLU A 155 -36.24 34.59 5.80
C GLU A 155 -35.23 35.41 4.96
N GLU A 156 -35.62 36.63 4.56
CA GLU A 156 -34.81 37.51 3.71
C GLU A 156 -33.44 37.84 4.32
N ASP A 157 -33.38 38.14 5.62
CA ASP A 157 -32.11 38.46 6.32
C ASP A 157 -31.16 37.27 6.40
N GLN A 158 -31.69 36.05 6.47
CA GLN A 158 -30.91 34.81 6.50
C GLN A 158 -30.34 34.46 5.10
N THR A 159 -30.85 35.10 4.05
CA THR A 159 -30.37 34.97 2.67
C THR A 159 -29.46 36.11 2.23
N LYS A 160 -28.89 36.90 3.15
CA LYS A 160 -27.89 37.93 2.81
C LYS A 160 -26.44 37.40 2.82
N ASP A 161 -26.17 36.31 3.55
CA ASP A 161 -24.85 35.64 3.66
C ASP A 161 -24.74 34.40 2.74
N ILE A 162 -24.94 34.62 1.43
CA ILE A 162 -25.61 33.67 0.51
C ILE A 162 -24.91 32.34 0.17
N PRO A 163 -23.59 32.23 0.00
CA PRO A 163 -23.08 30.92 -0.37
C PRO A 163 -23.18 29.97 0.82
N LYS A 164 -23.73 28.76 0.59
CA LYS A 164 -23.69 27.57 1.48
C LYS A 164 -24.97 27.26 2.31
N THR A 165 -26.16 27.73 1.90
CA THR A 165 -27.43 27.32 2.52
C THR A 165 -28.13 26.23 1.71
N LEU A 166 -28.47 25.10 2.36
CA LEU A 166 -29.33 24.06 1.78
C LEU A 166 -30.79 24.37 2.06
N VAL A 167 -31.63 24.20 1.05
CA VAL A 167 -33.08 24.40 1.11
C VAL A 167 -33.82 23.27 0.43
N CYS A 168 -35.05 23.06 0.84
CA CYS A 168 -36.03 22.21 0.16
C CYS A 168 -37.17 23.08 -0.33
N LYS A 169 -37.73 22.74 -1.49
CA LYS A 169 -38.87 23.44 -2.09
C LYS A 169 -40.19 22.71 -1.77
N ASP A 170 -40.77 22.05 -2.76
CA ASP A 170 -42.07 21.36 -2.65
C ASP A 170 -41.94 19.93 -2.08
N ASN A 171 -40.70 19.42 -2.00
CA ASN A 171 -40.42 18.05 -1.62
C ASN A 171 -39.23 18.00 -0.65
N GLN A 172 -39.45 17.47 0.55
CA GLN A 172 -38.44 17.31 1.60
C GLN A 172 -37.23 16.43 1.21
N PHE A 173 -37.37 15.72 0.10
CA PHE A 173 -36.41 14.77 -0.45
C PHE A 173 -35.60 15.34 -1.63
N GLN A 174 -35.93 16.55 -2.06
CA GLN A 174 -35.19 17.27 -3.09
C GLN A 174 -34.51 18.47 -2.44
N THR A 175 -33.20 18.41 -2.35
CA THR A 175 -32.36 19.43 -1.75
C THR A 175 -31.72 20.31 -2.82
N PHE A 176 -31.71 21.61 -2.55
CA PHE A 176 -31.11 22.62 -3.40
C PHE A 176 -30.12 23.44 -2.58
N CYS A 177 -29.05 23.91 -3.21
CA CYS A 177 -28.21 24.94 -2.66
C CYS A 177 -28.62 26.28 -3.22
N VAL A 178 -28.68 27.27 -2.34
CA VAL A 178 -28.85 28.66 -2.73
C VAL A 178 -27.55 29.17 -3.35
N MET A 179 -27.65 29.70 -4.57
CA MET A 179 -26.51 30.22 -5.33
C MET A 179 -26.48 31.75 -5.34
N LYS A 180 -27.65 32.39 -5.47
CA LYS A 180 -27.77 33.85 -5.54
C LYS A 180 -29.14 34.31 -5.06
N TYR A 181 -29.17 35.38 -4.26
CA TYR A 181 -30.39 36.14 -3.97
C TYR A 181 -30.51 37.31 -4.95
N ILE A 182 -31.72 37.53 -5.46
CA ILE A 182 -32.04 38.56 -6.44
C ILE A 182 -33.12 39.43 -5.80
N PRO A 183 -32.74 40.52 -5.10
CA PRO A 183 -33.68 41.34 -4.33
C PRO A 183 -34.64 42.13 -5.22
N ASN A 184 -34.17 42.57 -6.40
CA ASN A 184 -34.98 43.33 -7.36
C ASN A 184 -35.10 42.57 -8.68
N PRO A 185 -36.29 42.05 -9.05
CA PRO A 185 -36.52 41.43 -10.35
C PRO A 185 -36.55 42.41 -11.54
N GLU A 186 -36.42 43.73 -11.31
CA GLU A 186 -36.15 44.76 -12.33
C GLU A 186 -34.67 44.85 -12.74
N ILE A 187 -33.82 43.93 -12.26
CA ILE A 187 -32.45 43.81 -12.78
C ILE A 187 -32.50 43.57 -14.30
N SER A 188 -31.63 44.26 -15.03
CA SER A 188 -31.52 44.03 -16.48
C SER A 188 -31.03 42.60 -16.74
N LEU A 189 -31.55 41.96 -17.79
CA LEU A 189 -31.13 40.60 -18.13
C LEU A 189 -29.64 40.55 -18.46
N ASP A 190 -29.13 41.56 -19.15
CA ASP A 190 -27.71 41.63 -19.51
C ASP A 190 -26.82 41.70 -18.26
N GLU A 191 -27.17 42.55 -17.28
CA GLU A 191 -26.47 42.65 -15.99
C GLU A 191 -26.58 41.35 -15.18
N LEU A 192 -27.73 40.68 -15.17
CA LEU A 192 -27.90 39.41 -14.49
C LEU A 192 -27.05 38.30 -15.13
N LEU A 193 -27.00 38.26 -16.47
CA LEU A 193 -26.22 37.30 -17.23
C LEU A 193 -24.71 37.55 -17.08
N ASP A 194 -24.28 38.82 -17.05
CA ASP A 194 -22.91 39.21 -16.66
C ASP A 194 -22.58 38.66 -15.28
N GLN A 195 -23.45 38.91 -14.30
CA GLN A 195 -23.25 38.41 -12.95
C GLN A 195 -23.18 36.86 -12.91
N PHE A 196 -23.93 36.14 -13.74
CA PHE A 196 -23.84 34.69 -13.81
C PHE A 196 -22.50 34.20 -14.39
N VAL A 197 -21.97 34.89 -15.40
CA VAL A 197 -20.67 34.58 -16.00
C VAL A 197 -19.51 34.98 -15.07
N GLU A 198 -19.60 36.13 -14.41
CA GLU A 198 -18.64 36.58 -13.39
C GLU A 198 -18.59 35.62 -12.20
N MET A 199 -19.75 35.13 -11.76
CA MET A 199 -19.86 34.10 -10.73
C MET A 199 -19.46 32.70 -11.25
N LYS A 200 -19.12 32.57 -12.54
CA LYS A 200 -18.78 31.33 -13.24
C LYS A 200 -19.85 30.23 -13.12
N ILE A 201 -21.12 30.61 -12.98
CA ILE A 201 -22.24 29.67 -12.98
C ILE A 201 -22.44 29.09 -14.39
N PHE A 202 -22.22 29.92 -15.41
CA PHE A 202 -22.22 29.55 -16.83
C PHE A 202 -20.93 30.03 -17.50
N GLN A 203 -20.49 29.36 -18.56
CA GLN A 203 -19.27 29.75 -19.29
C GLN A 203 -19.49 30.97 -20.16
N THR A 204 -20.69 31.12 -20.72
CA THR A 204 -21.08 32.25 -21.58
C THR A 204 -22.49 32.72 -21.26
N LYS A 205 -22.81 33.97 -21.59
CA LYS A 205 -24.18 34.52 -21.50
C LYS A 205 -25.16 33.69 -22.33
N GLU A 206 -24.75 33.27 -23.53
CA GLU A 206 -25.56 32.43 -24.43
C GLU A 206 -25.93 31.08 -23.80
N GLU A 207 -25.03 30.48 -23.01
CA GLU A 207 -25.31 29.23 -22.29
C GLU A 207 -26.40 29.45 -21.23
N ALA A 208 -26.33 30.54 -20.47
CA ALA A 208 -27.31 30.92 -19.47
C ALA A 208 -28.68 31.26 -20.09
N GLU A 209 -28.69 32.05 -21.18
CA GLU A 209 -29.88 32.37 -21.96
C GLU A 209 -30.59 31.12 -22.45
N LYS A 210 -29.83 30.17 -23.01
CA LYS A 210 -30.36 28.90 -23.50
C LYS A 210 -30.86 28.01 -22.37
N HIS A 211 -30.15 27.96 -21.24
CA HIS A 211 -30.54 27.15 -20.07
C HIS A 211 -31.89 27.61 -19.50
N PHE A 212 -32.06 28.91 -19.32
CA PHE A 212 -33.32 29.48 -18.82
C PHE A 212 -34.35 29.71 -19.91
N ASN A 213 -33.99 29.63 -21.19
CA ASN A 213 -34.82 30.00 -22.34
C ASN A 213 -35.29 31.47 -22.24
N PHE A 214 -34.36 32.41 -22.10
CA PHE A 214 -34.65 33.86 -22.15
C PHE A 214 -34.65 34.33 -23.61
N ASN A 215 -35.59 35.20 -24.00
CA ASN A 215 -35.57 35.78 -25.33
C ASN A 215 -34.58 36.95 -25.37
N LYS A 216 -33.91 37.14 -26.51
CA LYS A 216 -32.97 38.25 -26.72
C LYS A 216 -33.62 39.63 -26.70
N ASP A 217 -34.94 39.68 -26.89
CA ASP A 217 -35.72 40.93 -26.93
C ASP A 217 -36.27 41.35 -25.56
N ASP A 218 -36.11 40.52 -24.52
CA ASP A 218 -36.51 40.87 -23.15
C ASP A 218 -35.44 41.76 -22.52
N THR A 219 -35.84 42.86 -21.87
CA THR A 219 -34.89 43.81 -21.27
C THR A 219 -34.65 43.51 -19.78
N TYR A 220 -35.71 43.08 -19.09
CA TYR A 220 -35.70 42.83 -17.64
C TYR A 220 -36.07 41.38 -17.29
N LEU A 221 -35.56 40.89 -16.16
CA LEU A 221 -35.80 39.50 -15.73
C LEU A 221 -37.29 39.18 -15.57
N TRP A 222 -38.08 40.11 -15.03
CA TRP A 222 -39.53 39.92 -14.86
C TRP A 222 -40.28 39.77 -16.21
N GLU A 223 -39.84 40.42 -17.28
CA GLU A 223 -40.42 40.31 -18.62
C GLU A 223 -40.22 38.91 -19.19
N ALA A 224 -38.99 38.40 -19.11
CA ALA A 224 -38.61 37.07 -19.62
C ALA A 224 -39.28 35.92 -18.86
N ILE A 225 -39.60 36.12 -17.58
CA ILE A 225 -40.32 35.14 -16.77
C ILE A 225 -41.83 35.15 -17.10
N SER A 226 -42.42 36.33 -17.30
CA SER A 226 -43.87 36.51 -17.45
C SER A 226 -44.44 36.04 -18.79
N LYS A 227 -43.64 35.99 -19.87
CA LYS A 227 -44.09 35.70 -21.25
C LYS A 227 -44.18 34.20 -21.62
N LYS A 228 -43.86 33.26 -20.72
CA LYS A 228 -43.79 31.81 -21.04
C LYS A 228 -45.16 31.10 -20.97
N GLU A 229 -45.55 30.42 -22.06
CA GLU A 229 -46.82 29.70 -22.18
C GLU A 229 -46.91 28.41 -21.33
N LYS A 230 -48.14 28.01 -20.99
CA LYS A 230 -48.50 26.95 -20.01
C LYS A 230 -48.16 25.50 -20.41
N ASN A 231 -47.71 25.20 -21.63
CA ASN A 231 -47.74 23.82 -22.16
C ASN A 231 -46.39 23.06 -22.24
N ASP A 232 -45.28 23.64 -21.77
CA ASP A 232 -43.97 22.99 -21.92
C ASP A 232 -43.57 22.14 -20.70
N LYS A 233 -43.77 20.81 -20.79
CA LYS A 233 -43.53 19.84 -19.69
C LYS A 233 -42.07 19.80 -19.18
N LYS A 234 -41.11 20.37 -19.91
CA LYS A 234 -39.70 20.48 -19.46
C LYS A 234 -39.49 21.52 -18.35
N PHE A 235 -40.44 22.44 -18.12
CA PHE A 235 -40.25 23.64 -17.28
C PHE A 235 -41.29 23.79 -16.14
N GLU A 236 -41.78 22.67 -15.61
CA GLU A 236 -42.77 22.61 -14.50
C GLU A 236 -42.34 23.41 -13.24
N CYS A 237 -41.03 23.64 -13.05
CA CYS A 237 -40.47 24.39 -11.93
C CYS A 237 -40.61 25.92 -12.07
N GLN A 238 -40.56 26.46 -13.29
CA GLN A 238 -40.76 27.89 -13.59
C GLN A 238 -42.25 28.26 -13.63
N GLN A 239 -43.13 27.33 -14.02
CA GLN A 239 -44.58 27.58 -14.13
C GLN A 239 -45.20 28.00 -12.78
N LYS A 240 -44.77 27.42 -11.66
CA LYS A 240 -45.23 27.81 -10.32
C LYS A 240 -44.72 29.18 -9.85
N VAL A 241 -43.58 29.63 -10.38
CA VAL A 241 -43.04 30.97 -10.11
C VAL A 241 -43.87 32.00 -10.88
N ASN A 242 -44.25 31.69 -12.12
CA ASN A 242 -45.17 32.50 -12.92
C ASN A 242 -46.54 32.64 -12.26
N ASP A 243 -47.11 31.56 -11.74
CA ASP A 243 -48.41 31.58 -11.04
C ASP A 243 -48.38 32.43 -9.74
N LEU A 244 -47.23 32.51 -9.06
CA LEU A 244 -47.06 33.34 -7.85
C LEU A 244 -46.77 34.81 -8.19
N ILE A 245 -45.97 35.08 -9.22
CA ILE A 245 -45.72 36.44 -9.73
C ILE A 245 -47.04 37.05 -10.23
N GLN A 246 -47.88 36.27 -10.93
CA GLN A 246 -49.20 36.71 -11.37
C GLN A 246 -50.19 36.95 -10.21
N LYS A 247 -50.03 36.28 -9.06
CA LYS A 247 -50.91 36.45 -7.89
C LYS A 247 -50.48 37.57 -6.93
N ASN A 248 -49.17 37.83 -6.80
CA ASN A 248 -48.63 38.73 -5.78
C ASN A 248 -48.07 40.06 -6.32
N GLY A 249 -48.06 40.26 -7.65
CA GLY A 249 -47.51 41.46 -8.29
C GLY A 249 -46.00 41.39 -8.56
N ASN A 250 -45.54 42.17 -9.54
CA ASN A 250 -44.25 42.08 -10.23
C ASN A 250 -42.94 42.30 -9.39
N LEU A 251 -43.00 42.31 -8.06
CA LEU A 251 -41.91 42.84 -7.21
C LEU A 251 -41.48 41.90 -6.07
N MET A 252 -41.56 40.58 -6.26
CA MET A 252 -41.06 39.63 -5.25
C MET A 252 -39.58 39.27 -5.49
N PRO A 253 -38.75 39.22 -4.43
CA PRO A 253 -37.37 38.80 -4.57
C PRO A 253 -37.27 37.33 -4.98
N LEU A 254 -36.27 37.03 -5.81
CA LEU A 254 -36.02 35.70 -6.36
C LEU A 254 -34.73 35.09 -5.82
N VAL A 255 -34.66 33.77 -5.86
CA VAL A 255 -33.50 32.99 -5.46
C VAL A 255 -33.12 32.05 -6.60
N LEU A 256 -31.85 32.08 -6.96
CA LEU A 256 -31.24 31.10 -7.86
C LEU A 256 -30.81 29.88 -7.06
N LEU A 257 -31.33 28.72 -7.45
CA LEU A 257 -31.10 27.43 -6.82
C LEU A 257 -30.35 26.48 -7.75
N CYS A 258 -29.41 25.73 -7.18
CA CYS A 258 -28.75 24.60 -7.82
C CYS A 258 -29.17 23.29 -7.14
N GLU A 259 -29.61 22.30 -7.91
CA GLU A 259 -29.96 20.99 -7.35
C GLU A 259 -28.71 20.24 -6.85
N SER A 260 -28.69 19.80 -5.58
CA SER A 260 -27.51 19.17 -4.95
C SER A 260 -27.20 17.79 -5.54
N SER A 261 -26.02 17.55 -6.09
CA SER A 261 -25.63 16.31 -6.80
C SER A 261 -25.70 15.02 -5.96
N MET A 262 -25.77 13.83 -6.61
CA MET A 262 -25.75 12.51 -5.93
C MET A 262 -24.34 12.16 -5.45
N ILE A 263 -24.19 11.48 -4.29
CA ILE A 263 -22.93 10.82 -3.86
C ILE A 263 -22.31 10.00 -4.99
N THR A 264 -23.11 9.23 -5.73
CA THR A 264 -22.64 8.41 -6.86
C THR A 264 -22.09 9.22 -8.04
N GLN A 265 -22.44 10.50 -8.17
CA GLN A 265 -21.95 11.39 -9.25
C GLN A 265 -20.71 12.21 -8.83
N PHE A 266 -20.51 12.51 -7.54
CA PHE A 266 -19.20 12.97 -7.03
C PHE A 266 -18.09 11.98 -7.40
N HIS A 267 -18.47 10.72 -7.35
CA HIS A 267 -17.64 9.55 -7.54
C HIS A 267 -17.31 9.27 -9.02
N GLU A 268 -18.14 9.72 -9.96
CA GLU A 268 -17.95 9.52 -11.41
C GLU A 268 -17.20 10.66 -12.09
N LEU A 269 -17.34 11.90 -11.60
CA LEU A 269 -16.70 13.09 -12.18
C LEU A 269 -15.37 13.46 -11.54
N SER A 270 -15.05 12.87 -10.39
CA SER A 270 -13.66 12.69 -10.01
C SER A 270 -13.01 11.79 -11.06
N ASN A 271 -12.25 12.38 -11.98
CA ASN A 271 -11.10 11.67 -12.57
C ASN A 271 -10.40 11.00 -11.38
N GLY A 272 -9.86 9.79 -11.57
CA GLY A 272 -9.29 8.98 -10.48
C GLY A 272 -8.25 9.66 -9.59
N ASP A 273 -7.97 10.95 -9.81
CA ASP A 273 -6.87 11.72 -9.31
C ASP A 273 -7.23 12.80 -8.27
N PHE A 274 -8.47 13.30 -8.18
CA PHE A 274 -8.77 14.37 -7.20
C PHE A 274 -10.22 14.35 -6.68
N TYR A 275 -10.36 14.22 -5.35
CA TYR A 275 -11.59 14.56 -4.63
C TYR A 275 -11.44 15.80 -3.72
N TYR A 276 -10.28 16.45 -3.77
CA TYR A 276 -10.01 17.65 -3.01
C TYR A 276 -10.40 18.88 -3.85
N CYS A 277 -11.34 19.70 -3.35
CA CYS A 277 -11.44 21.09 -3.78
C CYS A 277 -10.32 21.86 -3.07
N LYS A 278 -9.14 21.94 -3.71
CA LYS A 278 -7.98 22.71 -3.20
C LYS A 278 -8.35 24.13 -2.82
N GLU A 279 -9.28 24.71 -3.56
CA GLU A 279 -9.65 26.11 -3.43
C GLU A 279 -10.66 26.35 -2.31
N CYS A 280 -11.27 25.31 -1.74
CA CYS A 280 -12.22 25.45 -0.65
C CYS A 280 -11.55 25.77 0.70
N ASP A 281 -10.24 25.48 0.85
CA ASP A 281 -9.44 25.75 2.05
C ASP A 281 -8.52 26.98 1.90
N GLU A 282 -8.22 27.41 0.66
CA GLU A 282 -7.20 28.44 0.37
C GLU A 282 -7.74 29.75 -0.24
N SER A 283 -9.05 29.91 -0.46
CA SER A 283 -9.59 31.07 -1.20
C SER A 283 -10.79 31.77 -0.56
N GLU A 284 -10.97 33.04 -0.94
CA GLU A 284 -12.13 33.86 -0.56
C GLU A 284 -13.47 33.18 -0.91
N GLU A 285 -14.51 33.51 -0.14
CA GLU A 285 -15.77 32.76 0.00
C GLU A 285 -16.51 32.44 -1.31
N LEU A 286 -16.32 33.22 -2.38
CA LEU A 286 -16.93 32.99 -3.69
C LEU A 286 -16.21 31.92 -4.53
N TYR A 287 -14.89 31.78 -4.44
CA TYR A 287 -14.13 30.83 -5.26
C TYR A 287 -14.37 29.37 -4.83
N ALA A 288 -14.64 29.15 -3.54
CA ALA A 288 -14.95 27.83 -2.99
C ALA A 288 -16.23 27.21 -3.57
N LEU A 289 -17.22 27.99 -4.01
CA LEU A 289 -18.41 27.43 -4.71
C LEU A 289 -18.16 27.21 -6.19
N GLN A 290 -17.29 28.00 -6.80
CA GLN A 290 -16.96 27.92 -8.22
C GLN A 290 -16.31 26.58 -8.58
N ASN A 291 -15.52 25.99 -7.68
CA ASN A 291 -14.72 24.79 -7.99
C ASN A 291 -15.01 23.59 -7.08
N CYS A 292 -16.05 23.67 -6.24
CA CYS A 292 -16.49 22.54 -5.44
C CYS A 292 -17.15 21.47 -6.34
N SER A 293 -16.64 20.24 -6.30
CA SER A 293 -17.20 19.10 -7.02
C SER A 293 -18.67 18.79 -6.64
N PHE A 294 -19.16 19.34 -5.51
CA PHE A 294 -20.57 19.30 -5.10
C PHE A 294 -21.47 20.13 -6.00
N PHE A 295 -20.93 21.25 -6.50
CA PHE A 295 -21.67 22.33 -7.16
C PHE A 295 -21.17 22.64 -8.56
N ASN A 296 -20.28 21.84 -9.16
CA ASN A 296 -19.77 22.08 -10.52
C ASN A 296 -19.93 20.81 -11.40
N GLN A 297 -21.00 20.75 -12.19
CA GLN A 297 -21.32 19.67 -13.14
C GLN A 297 -21.81 20.24 -14.47
N LYS A 298 -21.46 19.61 -15.60
CA LYS A 298 -21.90 20.01 -16.95
C LYS A 298 -23.41 19.85 -17.22
N SER A 299 -24.18 19.29 -16.28
CA SER A 299 -25.62 19.02 -16.39
C SER A 299 -26.42 19.62 -15.23
N GLN A 300 -26.08 20.84 -14.82
CA GLN A 300 -26.75 21.51 -13.71
C GLN A 300 -28.15 21.96 -14.08
N LYS A 301 -29.14 21.51 -13.32
CA LYS A 301 -30.47 22.09 -13.36
C LYS A 301 -30.52 23.29 -12.43
N MET A 302 -30.18 24.47 -12.96
CA MET A 302 -30.39 25.75 -12.27
C MET A 302 -31.86 26.15 -12.35
N ILE A 303 -32.45 26.57 -11.22
CA ILE A 303 -33.88 26.88 -11.09
C ILE A 303 -34.04 28.20 -10.33
N LEU A 304 -35.01 29.02 -10.75
CA LEU A 304 -35.43 30.21 -9.99
C LEU A 304 -36.61 29.86 -9.09
N SER A 305 -36.62 30.39 -7.86
CA SER A 305 -37.72 30.21 -6.90
C SER A 305 -37.91 31.44 -6.03
N THR A 306 -39.08 31.58 -5.41
CA THR A 306 -39.34 32.61 -4.39
C THR A 306 -39.02 32.08 -2.99
N LEU A 307 -38.69 32.97 -2.05
CA LEU A 307 -38.38 32.60 -0.66
C LEU A 307 -39.54 31.88 0.04
N SER A 308 -40.78 32.31 -0.22
CA SER A 308 -42.00 31.72 0.38
C SER A 308 -42.19 30.22 0.09
N GLN A 309 -41.53 29.68 -0.93
CA GLN A 309 -41.61 28.26 -1.29
C GLN A 309 -40.45 27.44 -0.71
N LEU A 310 -39.52 28.07 0.00
CA LEU A 310 -38.29 27.45 0.46
C LEU A 310 -38.33 27.25 1.96
N LYS A 311 -37.90 26.05 2.36
CA LYS A 311 -37.67 25.68 3.75
C LYS A 311 -36.21 25.38 3.97
N HIS A 312 -35.68 25.84 5.09
CA HIS A 312 -34.29 25.56 5.47
C HIS A 312 -34.09 24.06 5.68
N TYR A 313 -33.06 23.53 5.03
CA TYR A 313 -32.62 22.18 5.31
C TYR A 313 -31.85 22.16 6.63
N PRO A 314 -32.21 21.28 7.58
CA PRO A 314 -31.70 21.28 8.96
C PRO A 314 -30.22 20.92 9.17
N ILE A 315 -29.46 20.65 8.11
CA ILE A 315 -28.03 20.29 8.15
C ILE A 315 -27.24 21.25 7.27
N SER A 316 -26.06 21.67 7.73
CA SER A 316 -25.20 22.57 6.97
C SER A 316 -24.60 21.89 5.74
N VAL A 317 -24.32 22.68 4.69
CA VAL A 317 -23.58 22.22 3.51
C VAL A 317 -22.23 21.64 3.91
N SER A 318 -21.49 22.31 4.81
CA SER A 318 -20.15 21.91 5.23
C SER A 318 -20.15 20.50 5.81
N TRP A 319 -21.07 20.21 6.72
CA TRP A 319 -21.15 18.90 7.36
C TRP A 319 -21.62 17.82 6.38
N LEU A 320 -22.61 18.12 5.54
CA LEU A 320 -23.09 17.16 4.52
C LEU A 320 -21.98 16.79 3.53
N ASN A 321 -21.21 17.78 3.07
CA ASN A 321 -20.06 17.58 2.19
C ASN A 321 -18.96 16.77 2.90
N LEU A 322 -18.71 17.02 4.18
CA LEU A 322 -17.78 16.25 4.99
C LEU A 322 -18.15 14.76 5.02
N VAL A 323 -19.42 14.44 5.30
CA VAL A 323 -19.92 13.06 5.34
C VAL A 323 -19.81 12.38 3.97
N ALA A 324 -20.22 13.09 2.91
CA ALA A 324 -20.18 12.57 1.54
C ALA A 324 -18.75 12.19 1.10
N ARG A 325 -17.77 13.03 1.43
CA ARG A 325 -16.35 12.80 1.07
C ARG A 325 -15.71 11.69 1.89
N LEU A 326 -15.98 11.63 3.19
CA LEU A 326 -15.15 10.86 4.11
C LEU A 326 -15.71 9.51 4.52
N TYR A 327 -17.03 9.35 4.59
CA TYR A 327 -17.63 8.15 5.19
C TYR A 327 -17.17 6.86 4.51
N ASN A 328 -17.29 6.79 3.18
CA ASN A 328 -16.88 5.60 2.42
C ASN A 328 -15.35 5.40 2.44
N ALA A 329 -14.58 6.50 2.41
CA ALA A 329 -13.12 6.44 2.48
C ALA A 329 -12.65 5.86 3.82
N LEU A 330 -13.25 6.28 4.93
CA LEU A 330 -12.99 5.75 6.28
C LEU A 330 -13.32 4.25 6.37
N VAL A 331 -14.47 3.82 5.81
CA VAL A 331 -14.83 2.40 5.76
C VAL A 331 -13.76 1.56 5.05
N CYS A 332 -13.31 2.02 3.87
CA CYS A 332 -12.27 1.34 3.09
C CYS A 332 -10.97 1.19 3.91
N GLN A 333 -10.59 2.23 4.64
CA GLN A 333 -9.34 2.22 5.42
C GLN A 333 -9.40 1.36 6.66
N ILE A 334 -10.50 1.42 7.42
CA ILE A 334 -10.66 0.54 8.58
C ILE A 334 -10.60 -0.92 8.09
N LYS A 335 -11.09 -1.21 6.88
CA LYS A 335 -10.98 -2.52 6.23
C LYS A 335 -9.53 -2.93 5.98
N ILE A 336 -8.74 -2.08 5.32
CA ILE A 336 -7.31 -2.32 5.05
C ILE A 336 -6.56 -2.49 6.38
N PHE A 337 -6.69 -1.52 7.29
CA PHE A 337 -6.04 -1.52 8.59
C PHE A 337 -6.33 -2.78 9.40
N SER A 338 -7.60 -3.19 9.47
CA SER A 338 -7.98 -4.39 10.22
C SER A 338 -7.36 -5.67 9.65
N VAL A 339 -7.33 -5.79 8.33
CA VAL A 339 -6.72 -6.95 7.66
C VAL A 339 -5.21 -6.98 7.89
N THR A 340 -4.55 -5.83 7.79
CA THR A 340 -3.12 -5.70 8.09
C THR A 340 -2.81 -6.01 9.55
N CYS A 341 -3.60 -5.48 10.50
CA CYS A 341 -3.40 -5.76 11.92
C CYS A 341 -3.60 -7.23 12.26
N GLU A 342 -4.56 -7.90 11.63
CA GLU A 342 -4.73 -9.34 11.78
C GLU A 342 -3.53 -10.11 11.23
N ALA A 343 -3.05 -9.76 10.04
CA ALA A 343 -1.87 -10.37 9.45
C ALA A 343 -0.64 -10.17 10.36
N LEU A 344 -0.40 -8.93 10.84
CA LEU A 344 0.63 -8.61 11.82
C LEU A 344 0.50 -9.42 13.10
N TYR A 345 -0.71 -9.59 13.63
CA TYR A 345 -0.94 -10.39 14.82
C TYR A 345 -0.60 -11.87 14.58
N LYS A 346 -1.01 -12.42 13.44
CA LYS A 346 -0.71 -13.81 13.04
C LYS A 346 0.79 -14.05 12.82
N VAL A 347 1.54 -13.02 12.43
CA VAL A 347 3.01 -13.05 12.34
C VAL A 347 3.73 -12.47 13.57
N GLU A 348 3.05 -12.34 14.71
CA GLU A 348 3.61 -11.88 15.99
C GLU A 348 4.36 -10.53 15.93
N LYS A 349 3.90 -9.63 15.04
CA LYS A 349 4.48 -8.29 14.82
C LYS A 349 5.94 -8.32 14.38
N LEU A 350 6.36 -9.39 13.68
CA LEU A 350 7.70 -9.52 13.11
C LEU A 350 7.94 -8.60 11.89
N ALA A 351 6.89 -8.02 11.30
CA ALA A 351 6.98 -7.08 10.18
C ALA A 351 6.49 -5.67 10.57
N LYS A 352 6.90 -4.64 9.83
CA LYS A 352 6.31 -3.30 9.94
C LYS A 352 4.93 -3.27 9.27
N PHE A 353 4.14 -2.27 9.63
CA PHE A 353 2.79 -2.11 9.11
C PHE A 353 2.74 -1.88 7.59
N ASP A 354 3.60 -0.99 7.07
CA ASP A 354 3.68 -0.69 5.64
C ASP A 354 4.14 -1.92 4.83
N ASP A 355 5.19 -2.62 5.28
CA ASP A 355 5.71 -3.83 4.64
C ASP A 355 4.66 -4.94 4.63
N MET A 356 3.88 -5.07 5.72
CA MET A 356 2.80 -6.05 5.78
C MET A 356 1.65 -5.70 4.83
N ILE A 357 1.27 -4.42 4.68
CA ILE A 357 0.31 -4.01 3.64
C ILE A 357 0.80 -4.47 2.28
N GLN A 358 2.06 -4.18 1.95
CA GLN A 358 2.64 -4.56 0.66
C GLN A 358 2.64 -6.08 0.47
N ALA A 359 3.09 -6.85 1.46
CA ALA A 359 3.20 -8.31 1.39
C ALA A 359 1.86 -9.02 1.19
N ILE A 360 0.76 -8.50 1.76
CA ILE A 360 -0.57 -9.10 1.60
C ILE A 360 -1.38 -8.50 0.45
N SER A 361 -0.82 -7.54 -0.30
CA SER A 361 -1.49 -6.86 -1.42
C SER A 361 -1.24 -7.57 -2.74
N ALA A 362 -2.30 -8.12 -3.33
CA ALA A 362 -2.22 -8.71 -4.67
C ALA A 362 -2.19 -7.62 -5.76
N PRO A 363 -1.63 -7.91 -6.96
CA PRO A 363 -1.58 -6.95 -8.07
C PRO A 363 -2.93 -6.35 -8.47
N ILE A 364 -4.01 -7.12 -8.29
CA ILE A 364 -5.38 -6.65 -8.56
C ILE A 364 -5.85 -5.57 -7.58
N PHE A 365 -5.35 -5.58 -6.34
CA PHE A 365 -5.65 -4.56 -5.34
C PHE A 365 -4.85 -3.28 -5.60
N SER A 366 -3.55 -3.43 -5.87
CA SER A 366 -2.63 -2.34 -6.14
C SER A 366 -1.60 -2.82 -7.17
N ILE A 367 -1.56 -2.20 -8.35
CA ILE A 367 -0.61 -2.59 -9.40
C ILE A 367 0.81 -2.15 -9.04
N GLN A 368 0.92 -1.01 -8.37
CA GLN A 368 2.20 -0.34 -8.14
C GLN A 368 2.84 -0.67 -6.79
N GLN A 369 2.04 -1.09 -5.80
CA GLN A 369 2.51 -1.50 -4.47
C GLN A 369 1.84 -2.83 -4.11
N ASN A 370 2.42 -3.91 -4.60
CA ASN A 370 2.00 -5.28 -4.35
C ASN A 370 3.14 -6.11 -3.74
N TYR A 371 2.86 -7.38 -3.51
CA TYR A 371 3.76 -8.33 -2.87
C TYR A 371 5.06 -8.57 -3.64
N GLU A 372 5.13 -8.35 -4.96
CA GLU A 372 6.19 -8.88 -5.84
C GLU A 372 7.62 -8.39 -5.47
N ASN A 373 7.77 -7.15 -5.00
CA ASN A 373 9.08 -6.67 -4.52
C ASN A 373 9.55 -7.41 -3.27
N LEU A 374 8.62 -7.66 -2.33
CA LEU A 374 8.92 -8.38 -1.09
C LEU A 374 9.01 -9.88 -1.32
N GLU A 375 8.28 -10.42 -2.30
CA GLU A 375 8.40 -11.79 -2.79
C GLU A 375 9.84 -12.03 -3.26
N LEU A 376 10.40 -11.16 -4.10
CA LEU A 376 11.78 -11.31 -4.58
C LEU A 376 12.80 -11.34 -3.44
N VAL A 377 12.59 -10.53 -2.39
CA VAL A 377 13.42 -10.57 -1.18
C VAL A 377 13.17 -11.88 -0.41
N GLY A 378 11.91 -12.28 -0.24
CA GLY A 378 11.50 -13.48 0.47
C GLY A 378 11.99 -14.79 -0.16
N ASP A 379 11.93 -14.89 -1.49
CA ASP A 379 12.48 -15.99 -2.29
C ASP A 379 13.98 -16.11 -2.01
N SER A 380 14.75 -15.01 -2.06
CA SER A 380 16.18 -15.04 -1.74
C SER A 380 16.47 -15.49 -0.30
N VAL A 381 15.61 -15.10 0.66
CA VAL A 381 15.71 -15.53 2.07
C VAL A 381 15.43 -17.02 2.21
N LEU A 382 14.36 -17.53 1.60
CA LEU A 382 14.00 -18.95 1.64
C LEU A 382 15.06 -19.81 0.93
N LYS A 383 15.51 -19.37 -0.25
CA LYS A 383 16.61 -19.98 -1.00
C LYS A 383 17.84 -20.10 -0.11
N TYR A 384 18.26 -19.03 0.55
CA TYR A 384 19.40 -19.07 1.47
C TYR A 384 19.19 -20.01 2.66
N ILE A 385 18.09 -19.88 3.40
CA ILE A 385 17.83 -20.68 4.61
C ILE A 385 17.87 -22.17 4.27
N VAL A 386 17.14 -22.60 3.23
CA VAL A 386 17.10 -24.00 2.80
C VAL A 386 18.47 -24.47 2.30
N THR A 387 19.18 -23.63 1.54
CA THR A 387 20.54 -23.93 1.05
C THR A 387 21.51 -24.16 2.21
N ALA A 388 21.49 -23.31 3.23
CA ALA A 388 22.36 -23.43 4.40
C ALA A 388 22.10 -24.72 5.19
N PHE A 389 20.83 -25.08 5.42
CA PHE A 389 20.49 -26.35 6.09
C PHE A 389 20.92 -27.57 5.26
N LEU A 390 20.67 -27.58 3.94
CA LEU A 390 21.09 -28.67 3.07
C LEU A 390 22.61 -28.79 2.94
N TYR A 391 23.32 -27.67 2.97
CA TYR A 391 24.78 -27.65 2.95
C TYR A 391 25.37 -28.38 4.17
N LEU A 392 24.78 -28.18 5.35
CA LEU A 392 25.25 -28.81 6.58
C LEU A 392 24.94 -30.31 6.66
N ASP A 393 24.00 -30.82 5.88
CA ASP A 393 23.67 -32.25 5.89
C ASP A 393 24.78 -33.08 5.20
N PRO A 394 25.45 -33.99 5.93
CA PRO A 394 26.53 -34.80 5.38
C PRO A 394 26.07 -35.79 4.30
N LYS A 395 24.76 -36.06 4.18
CA LYS A 395 24.19 -36.93 3.13
C LYS A 395 24.34 -36.34 1.74
N PHE A 396 24.42 -35.02 1.63
CA PHE A 396 24.48 -34.33 0.35
C PHE A 396 25.91 -33.92 0.01
N LYS A 397 26.51 -34.65 -0.94
CA LYS A 397 27.87 -34.44 -1.44
C LYS A 397 27.94 -33.88 -2.86
N ASP A 398 26.81 -33.91 -3.57
CA ASP A 398 26.69 -33.53 -4.98
C ASP A 398 25.71 -32.35 -5.10
N GLU A 399 26.12 -31.33 -5.86
CA GLU A 399 25.32 -30.13 -6.17
C GLU A 399 23.99 -30.49 -6.82
N THR A 400 23.98 -31.47 -7.73
CA THR A 400 22.77 -31.84 -8.47
C THR A 400 21.68 -32.32 -7.50
N LEU A 401 22.08 -33.08 -6.48
CA LEU A 401 21.19 -33.57 -5.43
C LEU A 401 20.76 -32.44 -4.49
N LEU A 402 21.67 -31.54 -4.11
CA LEU A 402 21.38 -30.37 -3.29
C LEU A 402 20.33 -29.46 -3.95
N SER A 403 20.54 -29.12 -5.22
CA SER A 403 19.61 -28.31 -6.03
C SER A 403 18.24 -28.98 -6.15
N LYS A 404 18.20 -30.29 -6.40
CA LYS A 404 16.94 -31.05 -6.44
C LYS A 404 16.20 -31.05 -5.10
N GLN A 405 16.92 -31.13 -3.98
CA GLN A 405 16.30 -31.08 -2.65
C GLN A 405 15.83 -29.67 -2.30
N ARG A 406 16.63 -28.63 -2.60
CA ARG A 406 16.25 -27.24 -2.41
C ARG A 406 14.90 -26.95 -3.06
N SER A 407 14.76 -27.27 -4.35
CA SER A 407 13.50 -27.10 -5.10
C SER A 407 12.32 -27.91 -4.55
N ARG A 408 12.56 -28.98 -3.79
CA ARG A 408 11.48 -29.74 -3.12
C ARG A 408 10.97 -29.02 -1.88
N TYR A 409 11.86 -28.44 -1.08
CA TYR A 409 11.49 -27.71 0.15
C TYR A 409 10.78 -26.39 -0.14
N ILE A 410 11.20 -25.66 -1.17
CA ILE A 410 10.60 -24.37 -1.57
C ILE A 410 9.58 -24.52 -2.71
N LYS A 411 9.04 -25.73 -2.92
CA LYS A 411 8.06 -25.96 -3.98
C LYS A 411 6.77 -25.18 -3.70
N ASN A 412 6.23 -24.45 -4.68
CA ASN A 412 5.03 -23.62 -4.53
C ASN A 412 3.88 -24.37 -3.84
N ASN A 413 3.59 -25.63 -4.23
CA ASN A 413 2.52 -26.42 -3.60
C ASN A 413 2.69 -26.57 -2.08
N ALA A 414 3.93 -26.72 -1.58
CA ALA A 414 4.19 -26.81 -0.15
C ALA A 414 3.94 -25.47 0.56
N LEU A 415 4.38 -24.36 -0.04
CA LEU A 415 4.18 -23.01 0.48
C LEU A 415 2.69 -22.64 0.51
N ILE A 416 1.93 -23.01 -0.52
CA ILE A 416 0.48 -22.80 -0.62
C ILE A 416 -0.25 -23.50 0.52
N GLU A 417 0.10 -24.76 0.81
CA GLU A 417 -0.52 -25.53 1.90
C GLU A 417 -0.22 -24.92 3.27
N ILE A 418 1.02 -24.44 3.48
CA ILE A 418 1.42 -23.74 4.71
C ILE A 418 0.64 -22.43 4.84
N PHE A 419 0.59 -21.62 3.78
CA PHE A 419 -0.14 -20.35 3.77
C PHE A 419 -1.62 -20.56 4.07
N LYS A 420 -2.28 -21.51 3.42
CA LYS A 420 -3.70 -21.83 3.64
C LYS A 420 -4.00 -22.24 5.09
N LYS A 421 -3.05 -22.89 5.78
CA LYS A 421 -3.16 -23.24 7.21
C LYS A 421 -2.95 -22.06 8.15
N SER A 422 -2.22 -21.02 7.73
CA SER A 422 -1.99 -19.81 8.53
C SER A 422 -3.25 -18.94 8.69
N ASP A 423 -4.24 -19.14 7.81
CA ASP A 423 -5.48 -18.35 7.73
C ASP A 423 -5.23 -16.83 7.56
N ILE A 424 -4.03 -16.42 7.12
CA ILE A 424 -3.74 -14.99 6.89
C ILE A 424 -4.61 -14.46 5.76
N ARG A 425 -5.26 -13.31 6.00
CA ARG A 425 -6.13 -12.65 5.01
C ARG A 425 -5.28 -11.76 4.10
N ILE A 426 -5.68 -11.70 2.84
CA ILE A 426 -4.99 -10.95 1.78
C ILE A 426 -5.88 -9.87 1.18
N LEU A 427 -5.29 -8.81 0.66
CA LEU A 427 -5.96 -7.74 -0.07
C LEU A 427 -5.94 -8.10 -1.57
N ASN A 428 -7.00 -8.76 -2.05
CA ASN A 428 -7.06 -9.28 -3.43
C ASN A 428 -8.26 -8.81 -4.25
N THR A 429 -8.91 -7.72 -3.85
CA THR A 429 -9.98 -7.09 -4.61
C THR A 429 -9.80 -5.60 -4.59
N LYS A 430 -10.10 -4.90 -5.70
CA LYS A 430 -10.14 -3.43 -5.69
C LYS A 430 -11.14 -2.95 -4.64
N ILE A 431 -10.63 -2.30 -3.60
CA ILE A 431 -11.45 -1.63 -2.60
C ILE A 431 -11.71 -0.22 -3.16
N HIS A 432 -12.90 -0.03 -3.72
CA HIS A 432 -13.31 1.25 -4.26
C HIS A 432 -14.53 1.76 -3.49
N PHE A 433 -14.58 3.05 -3.17
CA PHE A 433 -15.71 3.61 -2.43
C PHE A 433 -17.04 3.47 -3.20
N LYS A 434 -17.03 3.34 -4.54
CA LYS A 434 -18.23 2.98 -5.36
C LYS A 434 -18.77 1.59 -5.06
N THR A 435 -17.91 0.66 -4.63
CA THR A 435 -18.31 -0.70 -4.25
C THR A 435 -18.70 -0.80 -2.78
N VAL A 436 -18.44 0.24 -1.98
CA VAL A 436 -18.98 0.37 -0.63
C VAL A 436 -20.48 0.64 -0.75
N ARG A 437 -21.27 -0.40 -0.44
CA ARG A 437 -22.73 -0.34 -0.51
C ARG A 437 -23.26 0.66 0.52
N ASN A 438 -24.37 1.30 0.17
CA ASN A 438 -25.12 2.16 1.09
C ASN A 438 -25.39 1.41 2.41
N PRO A 439 -24.95 1.93 3.58
CA PRO A 439 -25.08 1.24 4.86
C PRO A 439 -26.54 0.97 5.26
N ILE A 440 -27.50 1.62 4.61
CA ILE A 440 -28.93 1.51 4.92
C ILE A 440 -29.67 0.53 4.02
N ALA A 441 -29.09 0.06 2.91
CA ALA A 441 -29.83 -0.71 1.90
C ALA A 441 -30.15 -2.16 2.34
N LYS A 442 -31.37 -2.66 2.07
CA LYS A 442 -31.74 -4.08 2.09
C LYS A 442 -30.93 -4.75 1.00
N GLU A 443 -30.43 -5.95 1.29
CA GLU A 443 -29.67 -6.69 0.30
C GLU A 443 -30.51 -6.95 -0.95
N VAL A 444 -30.01 -6.50 -2.10
CA VAL A 444 -30.27 -7.20 -3.36
C VAL A 444 -29.43 -8.46 -3.29
N LYS A 445 -30.09 -9.64 -3.38
CA LYS A 445 -29.42 -10.93 -3.54
C LYS A 445 -28.32 -10.74 -4.57
N GLN A 446 -27.06 -10.82 -4.15
CA GLN A 446 -25.99 -10.88 -5.13
C GLN A 446 -26.30 -12.08 -6.01
N GLU A 447 -26.51 -11.82 -7.30
CA GLU A 447 -26.39 -12.85 -8.32
C GLU A 447 -25.08 -13.57 -8.07
N LYS A 448 -25.10 -14.88 -8.27
CA LYS A 448 -23.93 -15.77 -8.14
C LYS A 448 -22.89 -15.45 -9.22
N HIS A 449 -22.28 -14.27 -9.20
CA HIS A 449 -21.19 -13.83 -10.07
C HIS A 449 -20.36 -12.82 -9.23
N ASN A 450 -19.07 -13.01 -8.94
CA ASN A 450 -18.00 -13.54 -9.77
C ASN A 450 -17.22 -14.64 -9.02
N LYS A 451 -17.17 -15.85 -9.61
CA LYS A 451 -16.09 -16.81 -9.31
C LYS A 451 -14.73 -16.34 -9.86
N ASP A 452 -14.73 -15.26 -10.66
CA ASP A 452 -13.59 -14.78 -11.46
C ASP A 452 -12.69 -13.75 -10.76
N GLN A 453 -12.71 -13.69 -9.41
CA GLN A 453 -11.79 -12.83 -8.63
C GLN A 453 -11.09 -13.61 -7.51
N CYS A 454 -10.90 -14.92 -7.70
CA CYS A 454 -9.95 -15.68 -6.89
C CYS A 454 -8.55 -15.44 -7.45
N ILE A 455 -7.59 -15.16 -6.57
CA ILE A 455 -6.17 -15.18 -6.97
C ILE A 455 -5.79 -16.59 -7.41
N GLU A 456 -4.81 -16.70 -8.32
CA GLU A 456 -4.30 -18.00 -8.72
C GLU A 456 -3.64 -18.71 -7.53
N ASP A 457 -3.67 -20.04 -7.51
CA ASP A 457 -3.09 -20.80 -6.40
C ASP A 457 -1.59 -20.50 -6.24
N SER A 458 -0.87 -20.24 -7.35
CA SER A 458 0.52 -19.79 -7.38
C SER A 458 0.76 -18.55 -6.50
N GLN A 459 -0.13 -17.56 -6.56
CA GLN A 459 0.02 -16.29 -5.83
C GLN A 459 0.02 -16.47 -4.30
N TYR A 460 -0.52 -17.57 -3.78
CA TYR A 460 -0.40 -17.87 -2.36
C TYR A 460 1.02 -18.23 -1.93
N ALA A 461 1.79 -18.89 -2.80
CA ALA A 461 3.21 -19.11 -2.56
C ALA A 461 3.92 -17.75 -2.56
N ASP A 462 3.74 -16.95 -3.61
CA ASP A 462 4.38 -15.64 -3.76
C ASP A 462 4.11 -14.71 -2.55
N ILE A 463 2.86 -14.68 -2.05
CA ILE A 463 2.48 -13.91 -0.86
C ILE A 463 3.15 -14.46 0.41
N TYR A 464 3.29 -15.78 0.54
CA TYR A 464 4.02 -16.38 1.67
C TYR A 464 5.50 -15.99 1.67
N GLU A 465 6.12 -15.96 0.50
CA GLU A 465 7.48 -15.47 0.31
C GLU A 465 7.55 -13.98 0.65
N ALA A 466 6.59 -13.18 0.17
CA ALA A 466 6.53 -11.75 0.48
C ALA A 466 6.38 -11.47 1.98
N ILE A 467 5.59 -12.25 2.73
CA ILE A 467 5.50 -12.13 4.18
C ILE A 467 6.84 -12.51 4.84
N THR A 468 7.53 -13.53 4.32
CA THR A 468 8.88 -13.90 4.78
C THR A 468 9.86 -12.74 4.55
N GLY A 469 9.81 -12.11 3.38
CA GLY A 469 10.56 -10.91 3.03
C GLY A 469 10.25 -9.75 3.98
N ALA A 470 8.97 -9.46 4.23
CA ALA A 470 8.51 -8.41 5.15
C ALA A 470 9.04 -8.60 6.58
N CYS A 471 9.05 -9.85 7.08
CA CYS A 471 9.63 -10.17 8.38
C CYS A 471 11.14 -9.93 8.40
N PHE A 472 11.85 -10.31 7.33
CA PHE A 472 13.29 -10.11 7.20
C PHE A 472 13.68 -8.63 7.14
N VAL A 473 13.11 -7.84 6.23
CA VAL A 473 13.49 -6.43 6.00
C VAL A 473 13.21 -5.51 7.19
N ASN A 474 12.37 -5.94 8.13
CA ASN A 474 12.15 -5.21 9.37
C ASN A 474 13.46 -4.98 10.14
N THR A 475 14.38 -5.96 10.14
CA THR A 475 15.66 -5.87 10.85
C THR A 475 16.89 -6.22 10.01
N TYR A 476 16.70 -6.75 8.79
CA TYR A 476 17.73 -7.37 7.95
C TYR A 476 18.48 -8.50 8.67
N LYS A 477 17.83 -9.12 9.66
CA LYS A 477 18.33 -10.30 10.34
C LYS A 477 17.47 -11.48 9.91
N LEU A 478 18.12 -12.56 9.47
CA LEU A 478 17.48 -13.86 9.19
C LEU A 478 16.60 -14.33 10.35
N SER A 479 16.95 -13.86 11.54
CA SER A 479 16.25 -14.06 12.77
C SER A 479 14.72 -13.92 12.71
N TYR A 480 14.25 -12.85 12.08
CA TYR A 480 12.82 -12.55 12.07
C TYR A 480 12.08 -13.42 11.05
N ALA A 481 12.68 -13.66 9.89
CA ALA A 481 12.15 -14.61 8.92
C ALA A 481 12.06 -16.04 9.50
N MET A 482 13.11 -16.53 10.15
CA MET A 482 13.10 -17.85 10.77
C MET A 482 12.02 -17.98 11.85
N SER A 483 11.80 -16.94 12.65
CA SER A 483 10.72 -16.91 13.65
C SER A 483 9.35 -17.08 13.00
N PHE A 484 9.11 -16.39 11.89
CA PHE A 484 7.88 -16.54 11.10
C PHE A 484 7.76 -17.95 10.50
N LEU A 485 8.81 -18.47 9.86
CA LEU A 485 8.82 -19.81 9.26
C LEU A 485 8.56 -20.92 10.29
N LYS A 486 9.10 -20.80 11.51
CA LYS A 486 8.78 -21.72 12.62
C LYS A 486 7.30 -21.66 12.96
N LYS A 487 6.76 -20.46 13.12
CA LYS A 487 5.36 -20.25 13.51
C LYS A 487 4.37 -20.77 12.47
N SER A 488 4.68 -20.58 11.20
CA SER A 488 3.88 -21.09 10.09
C SER A 488 3.99 -22.62 9.94
N LYS A 489 4.88 -23.28 10.69
CA LYS A 489 5.19 -24.72 10.60
C LYS A 489 5.84 -25.09 9.27
N PHE A 490 6.70 -24.22 8.76
CA PHE A 490 7.58 -24.56 7.64
C PHE A 490 8.44 -25.78 7.98
N ILE A 491 8.58 -26.69 7.02
CA ILE A 491 9.38 -27.91 7.19
C ILE A 491 10.82 -27.58 6.80
N PHE A 492 11.69 -27.50 7.79
CA PHE A 492 13.12 -27.26 7.55
C PHE A 492 13.83 -28.55 7.14
N PRO A 493 14.89 -28.48 6.31
CA PRO A 493 15.74 -29.63 6.04
C PRO A 493 16.42 -30.12 7.31
N LYS A 494 16.51 -31.44 7.47
CA LYS A 494 17.23 -32.08 8.60
C LYS A 494 18.74 -32.00 8.38
N ILE A 495 19.50 -31.78 9.44
CA ILE A 495 20.97 -31.88 9.44
C ILE A 495 21.31 -33.24 10.06
N SER A 496 21.37 -34.28 9.21
CA SER A 496 21.51 -35.70 9.59
C SER A 496 20.27 -36.34 10.25
N ASP A 497 20.26 -37.68 10.36
CA ASP A 497 19.18 -38.45 10.99
C ASP A 497 19.22 -38.43 12.53
N GLN A 498 20.33 -37.98 13.12
CA GLN A 498 20.58 -38.06 14.56
C GLN A 498 20.15 -36.82 15.35
N PHE A 499 19.94 -35.69 14.67
CA PHE A 499 19.45 -34.48 15.33
C PHE A 499 17.96 -34.31 15.05
N GLU A 500 17.15 -34.26 16.11
CA GLU A 500 15.77 -33.87 15.96
C GLU A 500 15.68 -32.38 15.57
N THR A 501 14.74 -32.05 14.69
CA THR A 501 14.49 -30.66 14.27
C THR A 501 14.32 -29.71 15.46
N GLU A 502 13.77 -30.19 16.58
CA GLU A 502 13.55 -29.40 17.80
C GLU A 502 14.85 -28.99 18.52
N GLU A 503 15.91 -29.81 18.49
CA GLU A 503 17.19 -29.48 19.14
C GLU A 503 17.94 -28.35 18.40
N HIS A 504 17.92 -28.37 17.06
CA HIS A 504 18.44 -27.26 16.26
C HIS A 504 17.71 -25.95 16.54
N PHE A 505 16.39 -26.03 16.74
CA PHE A 505 15.58 -24.86 17.06
C PHE A 505 15.84 -24.33 18.45
N ASN A 506 16.11 -25.18 19.44
CA ASN A 506 16.47 -24.77 20.80
C ASN A 506 17.79 -24.00 20.85
N VAL A 507 18.81 -24.45 20.11
CA VAL A 507 20.10 -23.74 19.98
C VAL A 507 19.88 -22.36 19.37
N LEU A 508 19.15 -22.35 18.25
CA LEU A 508 18.74 -21.13 17.59
C LEU A 508 17.95 -20.22 18.57
N ASP A 509 16.92 -20.72 19.24
CA ASP A 509 16.03 -19.97 20.16
C ASP A 509 16.78 -19.43 21.39
N GLN A 510 17.77 -20.16 21.92
CA GLN A 510 18.68 -19.64 22.94
C GLN A 510 19.49 -18.44 22.42
N LEU A 511 20.06 -18.55 21.21
CA LEU A 511 20.78 -17.45 20.56
C LEU A 511 19.87 -16.23 20.30
N TYR A 512 18.61 -16.47 19.96
CA TYR A 512 17.59 -15.44 19.77
C TYR A 512 17.26 -14.72 21.08
N GLU A 513 16.97 -15.45 22.15
CA GLU A 513 16.58 -14.90 23.45
C GLU A 513 17.75 -14.16 24.13
N ASP A 514 18.99 -14.64 23.98
CA ASP A 514 20.17 -13.97 24.53
C ASP A 514 20.47 -12.64 23.81
N LYS A 515 20.22 -12.55 22.50
CA LYS A 515 20.32 -11.28 21.75
C LYS A 515 19.15 -10.32 22.03
N LYS A 516 17.94 -10.86 22.28
CA LYS A 516 16.77 -10.05 22.66
C LYS A 516 16.96 -9.41 24.03
N LYS A 517 17.53 -10.15 24.99
CA LYS A 517 17.99 -9.60 26.28
C LYS A 517 19.05 -8.51 26.07
N ALA A 518 20.07 -8.74 25.24
CA ALA A 518 21.10 -7.75 24.95
C ALA A 518 20.53 -6.43 24.36
N ASN A 519 19.53 -6.51 23.47
CA ASN A 519 18.88 -5.33 22.90
C ASN A 519 17.99 -4.57 23.91
N ILE A 520 17.37 -5.26 24.87
CA ILE A 520 16.63 -4.63 25.97
C ILE A 520 17.61 -3.86 26.89
N TYR A 521 18.81 -4.40 27.12
CA TYR A 521 19.86 -3.70 27.89
C TYR A 521 20.43 -2.47 27.17
N ILE A 522 20.47 -2.45 25.84
CA ILE A 522 20.97 -1.29 25.06
C ILE A 522 19.93 -0.16 24.98
N GLN A 523 18.63 -0.45 25.08
CA GLN A 523 17.58 0.58 25.09
C GLN A 523 17.49 1.37 26.41
N ASN A 524 18.08 0.85 27.50
CA ASN A 524 18.19 1.56 28.77
C ASN A 524 19.58 2.22 28.86
N GLY A 525 19.68 3.46 28.37
CA GLY A 525 20.92 4.17 28.10
C GLY A 525 21.97 4.15 29.23
N ASN A 526 23.15 3.61 28.92
CA ASN A 526 24.47 4.22 29.15
C ASN A 526 25.54 3.33 28.54
N THR A 527 26.28 3.85 27.56
CA THR A 527 27.48 3.23 27.01
C THR A 527 28.60 3.23 28.06
N GLN A 528 28.86 2.09 28.70
CA GLN A 528 30.19 1.77 29.22
C GLN A 528 30.61 0.38 28.79
N ARG A 529 31.78 0.32 28.14
CA ARG A 529 32.52 -0.92 27.84
C ARG A 529 32.77 -1.68 29.13
N VAL A 530 32.27 -2.91 29.24
CA VAL A 530 32.82 -3.91 30.16
C VAL A 530 32.91 -5.24 29.42
N PHE A 531 34.13 -5.59 29.03
CA PHE A 531 34.53 -6.97 28.76
C PHE A 531 34.65 -7.72 30.10
N ASN A 532 34.36 -9.02 30.06
CA ASN A 532 34.55 -10.05 31.08
C ASN A 532 33.47 -10.19 32.16
N GLN A 533 32.67 -11.26 32.05
CA GLN A 533 32.35 -12.13 33.18
C GLN A 533 31.97 -13.54 32.70
N LYS A 534 32.51 -14.55 33.40
CA LYS A 534 32.43 -15.99 33.09
C LYS A 534 30.98 -16.51 33.13
N VAL A 535 30.63 -17.33 32.16
CA VAL A 535 29.37 -18.11 32.09
C VAL A 535 29.29 -19.10 33.27
N PRO A 536 28.12 -19.30 33.92
CA PRO A 536 27.95 -20.32 34.95
C PRO A 536 27.86 -21.72 34.33
N GLN A 537 28.61 -22.68 34.90
CA GLN A 537 28.46 -24.10 34.58
C GLN A 537 27.09 -24.60 35.05
N ILE A 538 26.27 -25.13 34.12
CA ILE A 538 25.03 -25.85 34.46
C ILE A 538 25.33 -27.34 34.45
N ASN A 539 25.14 -27.95 35.62
CA ASN A 539 25.25 -29.39 35.86
C ASN A 539 24.20 -30.16 35.05
N SER A 540 24.69 -31.11 34.25
CA SER A 540 23.91 -32.17 33.63
C SER A 540 23.57 -33.26 34.66
N LYS A 541 22.30 -33.64 34.77
CA LYS A 541 21.94 -35.00 35.20
C LYS A 541 20.76 -35.52 34.39
N ASN A 542 21.07 -36.65 33.74
CA ASN A 542 20.21 -37.76 33.33
C ASN A 542 19.37 -37.60 32.05
N LYS A 543 19.88 -38.18 30.95
CA LYS A 543 19.29 -39.35 30.30
C LYS A 543 20.35 -40.01 29.41
N GLU A 544 20.67 -41.27 29.72
CA GLU A 544 21.51 -42.14 28.91
C GLU A 544 20.68 -42.67 27.74
N GLU A 545 20.80 -42.03 26.59
CA GLU A 545 20.59 -42.65 25.28
C GLU A 545 21.78 -42.21 24.41
N THR A 546 22.32 -43.17 23.65
CA THR A 546 23.59 -43.12 22.90
C THR A 546 23.86 -41.75 22.24
N GLN A 547 24.68 -40.94 22.91
CA GLN A 547 25.10 -39.62 22.43
C GLN A 547 26.13 -39.76 21.29
N PRO A 548 26.05 -38.93 20.23
CA PRO A 548 27.17 -38.73 19.31
C PRO A 548 28.39 -38.23 20.09
N SER A 549 29.59 -38.39 19.52
CA SER A 549 30.80 -37.78 20.07
C SER A 549 30.56 -36.26 20.26
N ASN A 550 30.72 -35.77 21.50
CA ASN A 550 30.45 -34.38 21.94
C ASN A 550 31.12 -33.25 21.10
N GLU A 551 31.97 -33.58 20.13
CA GLU A 551 32.68 -32.64 19.25
C GLU A 551 31.92 -32.37 17.93
N GLU A 552 31.32 -33.37 17.29
CA GLU A 552 30.60 -33.20 16.01
C GLU A 552 29.35 -32.32 16.20
N SER A 553 28.60 -32.52 17.28
CA SER A 553 27.44 -31.67 17.62
C SER A 553 27.83 -30.21 17.91
N LYS A 554 29.01 -29.96 18.49
CA LYS A 554 29.50 -28.60 18.76
C LYS A 554 29.92 -27.87 17.49
N ASP A 555 30.56 -28.57 16.56
CA ASP A 555 30.98 -28.00 15.27
C ASP A 555 29.76 -27.58 14.42
N ILE A 556 28.72 -28.42 14.36
CA ILE A 556 27.47 -28.08 13.65
C ILE A 556 26.79 -26.85 14.26
N ILE A 557 26.77 -26.75 15.60
CA ILE A 557 26.19 -25.60 16.29
C ILE A 557 26.96 -24.31 15.99
N GLU A 558 28.29 -24.34 16.03
CA GLU A 558 29.13 -23.18 15.69
C GLU A 558 28.95 -22.74 14.23
N GLN A 559 28.79 -23.70 13.31
CA GLN A 559 28.50 -23.40 11.91
C GLN A 559 27.11 -22.78 11.73
N LEU A 560 26.08 -23.30 12.41
CA LEU A 560 24.74 -22.71 12.42
C LEU A 560 24.75 -21.27 12.96
N GLU A 561 25.52 -21.01 14.02
CA GLU A 561 25.71 -19.66 14.55
C GLU A 561 26.27 -18.73 13.49
N ARG A 562 27.33 -19.13 12.78
CA ARG A 562 27.97 -18.29 11.74
C ARG A 562 27.03 -18.04 10.54
N LEU A 563 26.25 -19.04 10.15
CA LEU A 563 25.33 -18.96 9.01
C LEU A 563 24.08 -18.11 9.32
N PHE A 564 23.55 -18.15 10.53
CA PHE A 564 22.28 -17.48 10.84
C PHE A 564 22.41 -16.22 11.71
N SER A 565 23.64 -15.89 12.16
CA SER A 565 23.90 -14.67 12.92
C SER A 565 24.42 -13.53 12.04
N GLY A 566 24.00 -12.31 12.36
CA GLY A 566 24.46 -11.08 11.70
C GLY A 566 23.32 -10.15 11.33
N VAL A 567 23.68 -8.94 10.87
CA VAL A 567 22.76 -7.99 10.23
C VAL A 567 23.23 -7.83 8.79
N LEU A 568 22.39 -8.21 7.83
CA LEU A 568 22.76 -8.31 6.41
C LEU A 568 22.69 -6.96 5.69
N ILE A 569 23.36 -5.95 6.24
CA ILE A 569 23.36 -4.59 5.72
C ILE A 569 24.77 -4.20 5.30
N ILE A 570 24.93 -3.85 4.02
CA ILE A 570 26.13 -3.21 3.52
C ILE A 570 26.15 -1.75 3.99
N PRO A 571 27.20 -1.29 4.70
CA PRO A 571 27.34 0.11 5.09
C PRO A 571 27.29 1.02 3.86
N THR A 572 26.54 2.12 3.94
CA THR A 572 26.34 3.02 2.81
C THR A 572 27.20 4.28 2.93
N CYS A 573 27.74 4.78 1.81
CA CYS A 573 28.63 5.95 1.78
C CYS A 573 27.93 7.32 1.93
N GLY A 574 26.60 7.36 2.13
CA GLY A 574 25.87 8.61 2.41
C GLY A 574 25.69 9.56 1.21
N LEU A 575 26.15 9.18 0.01
CA LEU A 575 25.95 9.92 -1.23
C LEU A 575 24.64 9.52 -1.89
N TYR A 576 23.52 9.86 -1.27
CA TYR A 576 22.19 9.68 -1.84
C TYR A 576 21.71 11.04 -2.35
N ASN A 577 21.29 11.11 -3.62
CA ASN A 577 20.77 12.28 -4.37
C ASN A 577 21.67 12.88 -5.46
N SER A 578 22.83 12.29 -5.77
CA SER A 578 23.58 12.64 -7.00
C SER A 578 23.48 11.53 -8.03
N ILE A 579 23.13 11.86 -9.27
CA ILE A 579 23.19 10.91 -10.39
C ILE A 579 24.64 10.47 -10.51
N ILE A 580 24.92 9.21 -10.20
CA ILE A 580 26.23 8.62 -10.43
C ILE A 580 26.30 8.34 -11.93
N LYS A 581 26.87 9.30 -12.68
CA LYS A 581 26.91 9.23 -14.15
C LYS A 581 27.88 8.18 -14.67
N GLU A 582 28.91 7.87 -13.90
CA GLU A 582 30.01 7.03 -14.36
C GLU A 582 29.93 5.63 -13.75
N TYR A 583 29.97 4.61 -14.61
CA TYR A 583 29.89 3.21 -14.20
C TYR A 583 31.15 2.82 -13.38
N PRO A 584 31.02 2.12 -12.22
CA PRO A 584 32.14 1.98 -11.29
C PRO A 584 33.36 1.24 -11.84
N PHE A 585 33.17 0.32 -12.80
CA PHE A 585 34.30 -0.37 -13.44
C PHE A 585 35.28 0.58 -14.14
N LYS A 586 34.82 1.72 -14.64
CA LYS A 586 35.68 2.73 -15.28
C LYS A 586 36.72 3.28 -14.30
N LYS A 587 36.28 3.68 -13.10
CA LYS A 587 37.16 4.13 -12.00
C LYS A 587 38.04 3.01 -11.48
N MET A 588 37.50 1.80 -11.33
CA MET A 588 38.27 0.65 -10.87
C MET A 588 39.41 0.30 -11.83
N LYS A 589 39.16 0.39 -13.14
CA LYS A 589 40.17 0.18 -14.18
C LYS A 589 41.28 1.23 -14.13
N GLU A 590 40.94 2.51 -13.93
CA GLU A 590 41.92 3.59 -13.76
C GLU A 590 42.84 3.37 -12.55
N GLN A 591 42.29 2.86 -11.45
CA GLN A 591 43.06 2.55 -10.24
C GLN A 591 43.94 1.29 -10.41
N LYS A 592 43.43 0.27 -11.10
CA LYS A 592 44.11 -1.00 -11.35
C LYS A 592 43.63 -1.57 -12.69
N PRO A 593 44.49 -1.62 -13.73
CA PRO A 593 44.11 -2.26 -14.99
C PRO A 593 44.01 -3.78 -14.82
N PHE A 594 43.24 -4.43 -15.69
CA PHE A 594 43.21 -5.88 -15.83
C PHE A 594 44.55 -6.38 -16.40
N ASN A 595 45.55 -6.61 -15.55
CA ASN A 595 46.86 -7.09 -15.96
C ASN A 595 47.43 -8.12 -14.98
N LEU A 596 48.41 -8.90 -15.47
CA LEU A 596 49.15 -9.91 -14.69
C LEU A 596 50.34 -9.30 -13.91
N ASN A 597 50.48 -7.98 -13.87
CA ASN A 597 51.71 -7.38 -13.38
C ASN A 597 51.80 -7.55 -11.84
N PRO A 598 52.84 -8.23 -11.32
CA PRO A 598 52.99 -8.51 -9.89
C PRO A 598 52.99 -7.25 -9.01
N LYS A 599 53.33 -6.08 -9.56
CA LYS A 599 53.35 -4.81 -8.82
C LYS A 599 51.95 -4.31 -8.42
N PHE A 600 50.91 -4.74 -9.14
CA PHE A 600 49.51 -4.44 -8.80
C PHE A 600 48.85 -5.56 -7.99
N ARG A 601 49.64 -6.53 -7.48
CA ARG A 601 49.21 -7.44 -6.41
C ARG A 601 48.98 -6.63 -5.13
N LYS A 602 47.82 -5.99 -5.01
CA LYS A 602 47.19 -5.96 -3.69
C LYS A 602 46.94 -7.41 -3.35
N SER A 603 47.55 -7.93 -2.28
CA SER A 603 47.20 -9.26 -1.82
C SER A 603 45.67 -9.29 -1.68
N LEU A 604 44.99 -10.33 -2.14
CA LEU A 604 43.56 -10.50 -1.82
C LEU A 604 43.29 -10.33 -0.30
N PHE A 605 44.36 -10.52 0.48
CA PHE A 605 44.47 -10.50 1.93
C PHE A 605 44.76 -9.12 2.57
N THR A 606 44.61 -7.99 1.86
CA THR A 606 44.62 -6.67 2.54
C THR A 606 43.36 -6.41 3.38
N PHE A 607 42.34 -7.26 3.23
CA PHE A 607 41.15 -7.27 4.07
C PHE A 607 41.40 -8.05 5.37
N LYS A 608 40.66 -7.74 6.44
CA LYS A 608 40.76 -8.38 7.78
C LYS A 608 40.50 -9.91 7.81
N ILE A 609 40.51 -10.59 6.66
CA ILE A 609 40.42 -12.04 6.54
C ILE A 609 41.85 -12.60 6.54
N LYS A 610 42.22 -13.29 7.63
CA LYS A 610 43.60 -13.77 7.86
C LYS A 610 44.12 -14.71 6.76
N SER A 611 43.23 -15.48 6.12
CA SER A 611 43.51 -16.24 4.89
C SER A 611 42.24 -16.98 4.43
N ILE A 612 41.96 -16.99 3.13
CA ILE A 612 40.92 -17.85 2.53
C ILE A 612 41.56 -19.22 2.24
N LYS A 613 40.85 -20.31 2.60
CA LYS A 613 41.30 -21.68 2.34
C LYS A 613 41.59 -21.89 0.85
N LYS A 614 42.75 -22.49 0.53
CA LYS A 614 43.16 -22.73 -0.87
C LYS A 614 42.22 -23.67 -1.60
N GLU A 615 41.50 -24.50 -0.85
CA GLU A 615 40.49 -25.45 -1.28
C GLU A 615 39.32 -24.76 -1.99
N ALA A 616 38.98 -23.53 -1.61
CA ALA A 616 37.92 -22.75 -2.26
C ALA A 616 38.29 -22.28 -3.67
N PHE A 617 39.56 -22.39 -4.06
CA PHE A 617 40.03 -22.08 -5.41
C PHE A 617 40.24 -23.32 -6.28
N ILE A 618 39.92 -24.52 -5.77
CA ILE A 618 40.04 -25.75 -6.53
C ILE A 618 38.75 -25.94 -7.32
N MET A 619 38.82 -25.93 -8.65
CA MET A 619 37.63 -26.07 -9.48
C MET A 619 37.29 -27.54 -9.77
N ARG A 620 36.03 -27.79 -10.13
CA ARG A 620 35.51 -29.08 -10.62
C ARG A 620 35.69 -30.22 -9.61
N THR A 621 35.41 -29.92 -8.34
CA THR A 621 35.41 -30.92 -7.25
C THR A 621 34.04 -30.92 -6.55
N PRO A 622 33.63 -32.03 -5.93
CA PRO A 622 32.39 -32.07 -5.16
C PRO A 622 32.33 -31.02 -4.04
N TYR A 623 33.49 -30.70 -3.43
CA TYR A 623 33.58 -29.64 -2.42
C TYR A 623 33.36 -28.25 -3.01
N SER A 624 33.97 -27.95 -4.15
CA SER A 624 33.82 -26.65 -4.81
C SER A 624 32.41 -26.44 -5.35
N GLU A 625 31.79 -27.46 -5.95
CA GLU A 625 30.40 -27.38 -6.42
C GLU A 625 29.43 -27.17 -5.25
N LYS A 626 29.71 -27.76 -4.09
CA LYS A 626 28.94 -27.53 -2.86
C LYS A 626 29.14 -26.11 -2.30
N LEU A 627 30.34 -25.54 -2.40
CA LEU A 627 30.60 -24.15 -2.04
C LEU A 627 29.93 -23.17 -3.00
N GLU A 628 29.95 -23.44 -4.31
CA GLU A 628 29.22 -22.69 -5.35
C GLU A 628 27.72 -22.64 -5.01
N PHE A 629 27.13 -23.80 -4.71
CA PHE A 629 25.72 -23.90 -4.30
C PHE A 629 25.36 -23.01 -3.09
N LEU A 630 26.24 -22.94 -2.08
CA LEU A 630 26.05 -22.03 -0.94
C LEU A 630 26.27 -20.56 -1.35
N GLY A 631 27.33 -20.29 -2.09
CA GLY A 631 27.74 -18.97 -2.54
C GLY A 631 26.70 -18.26 -3.39
N ASP A 632 26.07 -18.96 -4.34
CA ASP A 632 24.96 -18.48 -5.17
C ASP A 632 23.83 -17.90 -4.31
N ALA A 633 23.33 -18.68 -3.33
CA ALA A 633 22.25 -18.23 -2.46
C ALA A 633 22.66 -17.07 -1.53
N VAL A 634 23.93 -17.05 -1.11
CA VAL A 634 24.50 -16.00 -0.24
C VAL A 634 24.59 -14.67 -0.96
N LEU A 635 25.16 -14.66 -2.17
CA LEU A 635 25.30 -13.45 -2.98
C LEU A 635 23.92 -12.92 -3.38
N GLU A 636 22.99 -13.80 -3.76
CA GLU A 636 21.64 -13.41 -4.09
C GLU A 636 20.94 -12.69 -2.93
N LEU A 637 20.94 -13.28 -1.73
CA LEU A 637 20.35 -12.66 -0.55
C LEU A 637 21.03 -11.33 -0.20
N LEU A 638 22.37 -11.28 -0.22
CA LEU A 638 23.12 -10.07 0.10
C LEU A 638 22.77 -8.91 -0.85
N ILE A 639 22.70 -9.19 -2.15
CA ILE A 639 22.51 -8.17 -3.18
C ILE A 639 21.04 -7.74 -3.24
N VAL A 640 20.10 -8.67 -3.34
CA VAL A 640 18.66 -8.36 -3.48
C VAL A 640 18.18 -7.56 -2.27
N SER A 641 18.57 -7.96 -1.05
CA SER A 641 18.18 -7.25 0.17
C SER A 641 18.75 -5.82 0.24
N ASN A 642 19.99 -5.61 -0.16
CA ASN A 642 20.61 -4.28 -0.12
C ASN A 642 20.14 -3.38 -1.26
N CYS A 643 19.84 -3.92 -2.44
CA CYS A 643 19.13 -3.20 -3.50
C CYS A 643 17.74 -2.78 -3.03
N TYR A 644 16.95 -3.69 -2.45
CA TYR A 644 15.63 -3.35 -1.89
C TYR A 644 15.76 -2.23 -0.85
N ARG A 645 16.71 -2.33 0.08
CA ARG A 645 16.94 -1.32 1.12
C ARG A 645 17.24 0.08 0.55
N ILE A 646 18.04 0.17 -0.51
CA ILE A 646 18.38 1.45 -1.13
C ILE A 646 17.19 1.97 -1.93
N CYS A 647 16.56 1.12 -2.73
CA CYS A 647 15.34 1.49 -3.45
C CYS A 647 14.19 1.88 -2.51
N GLU A 648 14.07 1.26 -1.33
CA GLU A 648 13.09 1.63 -0.30
C GLU A 648 13.26 3.11 0.08
N ARG A 649 14.49 3.52 0.38
CA ARG A 649 14.81 4.91 0.74
C ARG A 649 14.53 5.90 -0.40
N HIS A 650 14.65 5.48 -1.66
CA HIS A 650 14.42 6.34 -2.81
C HIS A 650 12.96 6.44 -3.22
N TYR A 651 12.26 5.31 -3.30
CA TYR A 651 10.93 5.22 -3.91
C TYR A 651 9.77 5.18 -2.92
N TYR A 652 10.06 4.92 -1.64
CA TYR A 652 9.04 4.81 -0.59
C TYR A 652 9.14 5.95 0.43
N THR A 653 9.66 7.11 0.01
CA THR A 653 9.61 8.35 0.79
C THR A 653 8.17 8.80 1.00
N ASP A 654 7.89 9.48 2.11
CA ASP A 654 6.55 10.02 2.37
C ASP A 654 6.11 10.97 1.26
N GLU A 655 7.03 11.75 0.68
CA GLU A 655 6.74 12.65 -0.44
C GLU A 655 6.28 11.89 -1.69
N LEU A 656 7.00 10.85 -2.12
CA LEU A 656 6.63 10.07 -3.32
C LEU A 656 5.40 9.20 -3.07
N LYS A 657 5.32 8.57 -1.90
CA LYS A 657 4.09 7.90 -1.45
C LYS A 657 2.91 8.86 -1.52
N ASN A 658 3.08 10.12 -1.09
CA ASN A 658 2.03 11.14 -1.18
C ASN A 658 1.77 11.59 -2.62
N LYS A 659 2.78 11.77 -3.48
CA LYS A 659 2.57 12.09 -4.91
C LYS A 659 1.71 11.02 -5.60
N TRP A 660 2.01 9.74 -5.36
CA TRP A 660 1.22 8.63 -5.88
C TRP A 660 -0.15 8.50 -5.25
N ARG A 661 -0.27 8.67 -3.93
CA ARG A 661 -1.57 8.68 -3.24
C ARG A 661 -2.48 9.81 -3.72
N ASN A 662 -1.89 10.89 -4.25
CA ASN A 662 -2.57 12.02 -4.90
C ASN A 662 -2.62 11.90 -6.43
N PHE A 663 -2.26 10.73 -6.98
CA PHE A 663 -2.25 10.44 -8.42
C PHE A 663 -1.48 11.47 -9.28
N LYS A 664 -0.55 12.19 -8.67
CA LYS A 664 0.44 13.05 -9.34
C LYS A 664 1.74 12.31 -9.64
N GLY A 665 1.81 11.03 -9.27
CA GLY A 665 2.96 10.18 -9.50
C GLY A 665 3.09 9.82 -10.97
N GLN A 666 4.29 9.97 -11.51
CA GLN A 666 4.67 9.44 -12.82
C GLN A 666 5.17 8.01 -12.64
N ARG A 667 5.17 7.18 -13.69
CA ARG A 667 5.71 5.80 -13.65
C ARG A 667 7.11 5.71 -13.02
N THR A 668 7.90 6.78 -13.12
CA THR A 668 9.24 6.92 -12.55
C THR A 668 9.29 7.06 -11.02
N ASP A 669 8.16 7.31 -10.38
CA ASP A 669 8.11 7.71 -8.97
C ASP A 669 7.92 6.51 -8.00
N LEU A 670 7.85 5.27 -8.50
CA LEU A 670 7.72 4.05 -7.68
C LEU A 670 8.69 2.95 -8.13
N LEU A 671 9.12 2.14 -7.16
CA LEU A 671 9.85 0.93 -7.43
C LEU A 671 8.89 -0.14 -7.96
N CYS A 672 8.85 -0.35 -9.27
CA CYS A 672 8.09 -1.46 -9.83
C CYS A 672 8.88 -2.79 -9.68
N PRO A 673 8.19 -3.94 -9.60
CA PRO A 673 8.83 -5.26 -9.43
C PRO A 673 9.92 -5.58 -10.45
N GLY A 674 9.68 -5.19 -11.71
CA GLY A 674 10.67 -5.34 -12.78
C GLY A 674 11.99 -4.61 -12.53
N MET A 675 11.99 -3.50 -11.78
CA MET A 675 13.21 -2.73 -11.49
C MET A 675 14.09 -3.46 -10.48
N LEU A 676 13.53 -4.01 -9.39
CA LEU A 676 14.32 -4.78 -8.43
C LEU A 676 14.86 -6.08 -9.06
N HIS A 677 14.07 -6.72 -9.92
CA HIS A 677 14.55 -7.83 -10.74
C HIS A 677 15.70 -7.40 -11.67
N THR A 678 15.65 -6.20 -12.26
CA THR A 678 16.76 -5.64 -13.04
C THR A 678 18.03 -5.47 -12.20
N CYS A 679 17.94 -5.04 -10.93
CA CYS A 679 19.09 -5.02 -10.03
C CYS A 679 19.70 -6.43 -9.88
N LYS A 680 18.85 -7.43 -9.61
CA LYS A 680 19.25 -8.84 -9.45
C LYS A 680 20.03 -9.33 -10.67
N ILE A 681 19.44 -9.27 -11.86
CA ILE A 681 20.08 -9.78 -13.09
C ILE A 681 21.30 -8.95 -13.53
N SER A 682 21.46 -7.71 -13.06
CA SER A 682 22.61 -6.89 -13.42
C SER A 682 23.83 -7.17 -12.55
N LEU A 683 23.61 -7.48 -11.26
CA LEU A 683 24.67 -7.66 -10.26
C LEU A 683 25.04 -9.14 -10.03
N LEU A 684 24.18 -10.05 -10.43
CA LEU A 684 24.39 -11.51 -10.36
C LEU A 684 24.57 -12.13 -11.76
N ASP A 685 24.84 -11.30 -12.77
CA ASP A 685 25.16 -11.80 -14.10
C ASP A 685 26.48 -12.59 -14.06
N THR A 686 26.53 -13.71 -14.78
CA THR A 686 27.74 -14.56 -14.86
C THR A 686 28.94 -13.78 -15.41
N GLY A 687 28.73 -12.90 -16.39
CA GLY A 687 29.76 -12.02 -16.92
C GLY A 687 30.26 -11.02 -15.88
N PHE A 688 29.35 -10.39 -15.14
CA PHE A 688 29.70 -9.48 -14.03
C PHE A 688 30.54 -10.18 -12.96
N MET A 689 30.09 -11.34 -12.47
CA MET A 689 30.81 -12.10 -11.43
C MET A 689 32.16 -12.61 -11.95
N GLY A 690 32.21 -13.09 -13.19
CA GLY A 690 33.46 -13.52 -13.83
C GLY A 690 34.46 -12.36 -14.00
N MET A 691 34.00 -11.17 -14.36
CA MET A 691 34.83 -9.96 -14.42
C MET A 691 35.37 -9.58 -13.04
N MET A 692 34.54 -9.65 -11.99
CA MET A 692 34.97 -9.39 -10.62
C MET A 692 36.07 -10.36 -10.18
N ALA A 693 35.88 -11.66 -10.45
CA ALA A 693 36.87 -12.67 -10.15
C ALA A 693 38.20 -12.41 -10.88
N LEU A 694 38.15 -12.00 -12.16
CA LEU A 694 39.36 -11.63 -12.91
C LEU A 694 40.03 -10.38 -12.35
N TYR A 695 39.27 -9.32 -12.07
CA TYR A 695 39.78 -8.06 -11.52
C TYR A 695 40.51 -8.26 -10.18
N HIS A 696 39.93 -9.10 -9.32
CA HIS A 696 40.50 -9.45 -8.03
C HIS A 696 41.56 -10.56 -8.09
N GLY A 697 41.88 -11.08 -9.28
CA GLY A 697 43.00 -12.01 -9.49
C GLY A 697 42.71 -13.45 -9.08
N PHE A 698 41.44 -13.88 -9.01
CA PHE A 698 41.08 -15.23 -8.56
C PHE A 698 41.65 -16.32 -9.47
N HIS A 699 41.80 -16.02 -10.77
CA HIS A 699 42.43 -16.90 -11.75
C HIS A 699 43.88 -17.27 -11.42
N GLU A 700 44.62 -16.44 -10.65
CA GLU A 700 45.99 -16.76 -10.21
C GLU A 700 46.04 -17.86 -9.14
N TYR A 701 44.94 -18.03 -8.40
CA TYR A 701 44.82 -19.01 -7.30
C TYR A 701 44.07 -20.26 -7.72
N ALA A 702 43.34 -20.19 -8.83
CA ALA A 702 42.53 -21.26 -9.34
C ALA A 702 43.40 -22.48 -9.70
N LYS A 703 42.99 -23.65 -9.19
CA LYS A 703 43.62 -24.93 -9.51
C LYS A 703 42.74 -25.72 -10.48
N ASN A 704 43.35 -26.64 -11.23
CA ASN A 704 42.72 -27.43 -12.31
C ASN A 704 42.33 -26.61 -13.55
N ILE A 705 43.02 -25.50 -13.82
CA ILE A 705 42.96 -24.78 -15.09
C ILE A 705 44.06 -25.33 -16.02
N SER A 706 43.70 -25.68 -17.25
CA SER A 706 44.66 -26.05 -18.29
C SER A 706 45.45 -24.85 -18.81
N GLU A 707 46.65 -25.07 -19.37
CA GLU A 707 47.43 -23.97 -19.95
C GLU A 707 46.69 -23.24 -21.09
N GLN A 708 45.82 -23.94 -21.81
CA GLN A 708 45.01 -23.34 -22.89
C GLN A 708 43.94 -22.41 -22.32
N GLU A 709 43.23 -22.84 -21.28
CA GLU A 709 42.26 -22.00 -20.56
C GLU A 709 42.94 -20.77 -19.95
N MET A 710 44.13 -20.92 -19.36
CA MET A 710 44.90 -19.76 -18.86
C MET A 710 45.25 -18.77 -19.99
N LYS A 711 45.72 -19.26 -21.15
CA LYS A 711 45.98 -18.37 -22.31
C LYS A 711 44.73 -17.64 -22.79
N GLN A 712 43.58 -18.30 -22.75
CA GLN A 712 42.30 -17.66 -23.08
C GLN A 712 41.94 -16.57 -22.07
N LEU A 713 42.07 -16.83 -20.76
CA LEU A 713 41.82 -15.82 -19.73
C LEU A 713 42.72 -14.59 -19.90
N ILE A 714 43.99 -14.79 -20.21
CA ILE A 714 44.94 -13.68 -20.46
C ILE A 714 44.46 -12.82 -21.63
N LYS A 715 44.07 -13.44 -22.74
CA LYS A 715 43.52 -12.74 -23.91
C LYS A 715 42.25 -11.96 -23.56
N ILE A 716 41.38 -12.53 -22.74
CA ILE A 716 40.16 -11.85 -22.27
C ILE A 716 40.52 -10.66 -21.37
N MET A 717 41.49 -10.80 -20.47
CA MET A 717 41.97 -9.69 -19.64
C MET A 717 42.55 -8.55 -20.47
N GLU A 718 43.28 -8.84 -21.55
CA GLU A 718 43.77 -7.82 -22.50
C GLU A 718 42.60 -7.10 -23.20
N GLN A 719 41.52 -7.80 -23.53
CA GLN A 719 40.31 -7.18 -24.06
C GLN A 719 39.64 -6.27 -23.03
N LEU A 720 39.45 -6.76 -21.80
CA LEU A 720 38.88 -5.98 -20.69
C LEU A 720 39.74 -4.77 -20.32
N GLN A 721 41.06 -4.86 -20.49
CA GLN A 721 41.97 -3.72 -20.32
C GLN A 721 41.72 -2.62 -21.35
N ASN A 722 41.23 -2.95 -22.54
CA ASN A 722 40.91 -1.96 -23.58
C ASN A 722 39.44 -1.51 -23.55
N GLU A 723 38.57 -2.23 -22.85
CA GLU A 723 37.14 -1.93 -22.74
C GLU A 723 36.87 -0.60 -22.00
N PRO A 724 36.11 0.35 -22.57
CA PRO A 724 35.93 1.67 -21.98
C PRO A 724 34.99 1.71 -20.76
N PHE A 725 34.11 0.71 -20.59
CA PHE A 725 33.12 0.63 -19.50
C PHE A 725 32.15 1.81 -19.41
N ASP A 726 31.78 2.40 -20.56
CA ASP A 726 30.78 3.49 -20.61
C ASP A 726 29.34 2.98 -20.47
N ASN A 727 29.10 1.69 -20.71
CA ASN A 727 27.76 1.08 -20.64
C ASN A 727 27.66 0.14 -19.42
N PRO A 728 26.67 0.29 -18.54
CA PRO A 728 26.47 -0.61 -17.41
C PRO A 728 26.14 -2.06 -17.81
N ARG A 729 25.84 -2.31 -19.09
CA ARG A 729 25.60 -3.64 -19.67
C ARG A 729 26.82 -4.32 -20.25
N THR A 730 27.96 -3.63 -20.26
CA THR A 730 29.21 -4.23 -20.73
C THR A 730 29.45 -5.61 -20.10
N PRO A 731 29.23 -5.85 -18.79
CA PRO A 731 29.42 -7.18 -18.22
C PRO A 731 28.62 -8.31 -18.90
N GLN A 732 27.37 -8.06 -19.28
CA GLN A 732 26.51 -9.05 -19.93
C GLN A 732 27.04 -9.46 -21.30
N ASN A 733 27.70 -8.56 -22.03
CA ASN A 733 28.36 -8.87 -23.30
C ASN A 733 29.53 -9.85 -23.12
N TYR A 734 30.10 -9.91 -21.93
CA TYR A 734 31.18 -10.83 -21.59
C TYR A 734 30.69 -12.14 -20.95
N SER A 735 29.38 -12.30 -20.68
CA SER A 735 28.81 -13.52 -20.09
C SER A 735 29.09 -14.80 -20.89
N THR A 736 29.16 -14.69 -22.22
CA THR A 736 29.50 -15.81 -23.13
C THR A 736 30.99 -15.91 -23.45
N ILE A 737 31.77 -14.87 -23.13
CA ILE A 737 33.20 -14.77 -23.44
C ILE A 737 34.03 -15.27 -22.26
N ILE A 738 33.69 -14.82 -21.05
CA ILE A 738 34.33 -15.24 -19.83
C ILE A 738 33.86 -16.66 -19.50
N PRO A 739 34.78 -17.62 -19.25
CA PRO A 739 34.38 -18.96 -18.88
C PRO A 739 33.53 -18.98 -17.59
N LYS A 740 32.43 -19.73 -17.61
CA LYS A 740 31.47 -19.81 -16.49
C LYS A 740 32.15 -20.10 -15.14
N TYR A 741 33.18 -20.93 -15.13
CA TYR A 741 33.90 -21.31 -13.92
C TYR A 741 34.52 -20.12 -13.16
N MET A 742 34.73 -18.97 -13.82
CA MET A 742 35.19 -17.75 -13.11
C MET A 742 34.08 -17.15 -12.24
N ALA A 743 32.83 -17.22 -12.68
CA ALA A 743 31.68 -16.86 -11.87
C ALA A 743 31.45 -17.90 -10.77
N ASP A 744 31.54 -19.19 -11.10
CA ASP A 744 31.44 -20.28 -10.12
C ASP A 744 32.50 -20.10 -9.01
N LEU A 745 33.73 -19.71 -9.37
CA LEU A 745 34.82 -19.41 -8.43
C LEU A 745 34.52 -18.18 -7.54
N TRP A 746 33.84 -17.17 -8.09
CA TRP A 746 33.39 -16.00 -7.32
C TRP A 746 32.38 -16.39 -6.24
N GLU A 747 31.45 -17.27 -6.56
CA GLU A 747 30.45 -17.81 -5.62
C GLU A 747 31.11 -18.74 -4.59
N GLN A 748 32.01 -19.64 -5.03
CA GLN A 748 32.74 -20.55 -4.15
C GLN A 748 33.48 -19.81 -3.03
N VAL A 749 34.17 -18.72 -3.37
CA VAL A 749 34.87 -17.89 -2.39
C VAL A 749 33.89 -17.21 -1.44
N ALA A 750 32.73 -16.75 -1.91
CA ALA A 750 31.69 -16.20 -1.04
C ALA A 750 31.20 -17.25 -0.03
N GLY A 751 30.91 -18.46 -0.48
CA GLY A 751 30.55 -19.59 0.38
C GLY A 751 31.62 -19.90 1.41
N GLN A 752 32.89 -19.93 1.00
CA GLN A 752 34.01 -20.19 1.91
C GLN A 752 34.18 -19.10 2.98
N VAL A 753 34.09 -17.82 2.57
CA VAL A 753 34.20 -16.69 3.51
C VAL A 753 33.10 -16.74 4.55
N LEU A 754 31.88 -17.06 4.15
CA LEU A 754 30.75 -17.19 5.07
C LEU A 754 30.97 -18.32 6.10
N LEU A 755 31.44 -19.49 5.66
CA LEU A 755 31.66 -20.63 6.56
C LEU A 755 32.78 -20.38 7.57
N ASP A 756 33.88 -19.79 7.11
CA ASP A 756 35.05 -19.56 7.96
C ASP A 756 34.84 -18.36 8.90
N TYR A 757 34.11 -17.33 8.48
CA TYR A 757 34.12 -16.03 9.16
C TYR A 757 32.74 -15.39 9.40
N GLY A 758 31.65 -15.98 8.91
CA GLY A 758 30.28 -15.49 9.11
C GLY A 758 29.90 -14.28 8.26
N TRP A 759 28.64 -13.83 8.43
CA TRP A 759 28.07 -12.73 7.63
C TRP A 759 28.81 -11.40 7.78
N ASP A 760 29.30 -11.06 8.98
CA ASP A 760 29.99 -9.78 9.20
C ASP A 760 31.26 -9.67 8.33
N ALA A 761 32.03 -10.75 8.22
CA ALA A 761 33.23 -10.77 7.37
C ALA A 761 32.87 -10.77 5.88
N LEU A 762 31.83 -11.52 5.49
CA LEU A 762 31.33 -11.53 4.13
C LEU A 762 30.87 -10.13 3.70
N ILE A 763 30.10 -9.43 4.53
CA ILE A 763 29.62 -8.07 4.25
C ILE A 763 30.80 -7.09 4.17
N ASN A 764 31.79 -7.20 5.05
CA ASN A 764 32.97 -6.34 4.95
C ASN A 764 33.76 -6.61 3.65
N PHE A 765 33.82 -7.86 3.18
CA PHE A 765 34.58 -8.20 1.98
C PHE A 765 33.78 -7.97 0.69
N TYR A 766 32.68 -8.70 0.50
CA TYR A 766 31.82 -8.57 -0.68
C TYR A 766 31.01 -7.27 -0.67
N GLY A 767 30.56 -6.80 0.50
CA GLY A 767 29.80 -5.56 0.57
C GLY A 767 30.61 -4.36 0.12
N GLU A 768 31.88 -4.22 0.51
CA GLU A 768 32.75 -3.15 0.00
C GLU A 768 32.94 -3.20 -1.52
N ILE A 769 33.02 -4.40 -2.11
CA ILE A 769 33.17 -4.59 -3.55
C ILE A 769 31.88 -4.24 -4.30
N TYR A 770 30.73 -4.72 -3.79
CA TYR A 770 29.43 -4.54 -4.44
C TYR A 770 28.83 -3.16 -4.22
N GLN A 771 29.16 -2.47 -3.12
CA GLN A 771 28.52 -1.21 -2.74
C GLN A 771 28.52 -0.16 -3.85
N PRO A 772 29.65 0.15 -4.54
CA PRO A 772 29.64 1.13 -5.63
C PRO A 772 28.70 0.76 -6.78
N PHE A 773 28.55 -0.54 -7.07
CA PHE A 773 27.69 -1.04 -8.14
C PHE A 773 26.22 -1.04 -7.74
N ILE A 774 25.90 -1.43 -6.50
CA ILE A 774 24.56 -1.32 -5.94
C ILE A 774 24.11 0.14 -5.96
N ASP A 775 24.95 1.06 -5.45
CA ASP A 775 24.65 2.49 -5.43
C ASP A 775 24.46 3.04 -6.86
N TYR A 776 25.32 2.67 -7.82
CA TYR A 776 25.16 3.08 -9.23
C TYR A 776 23.86 2.57 -9.84
N ILE A 777 23.59 1.27 -9.73
CA ILE A 777 22.43 0.64 -10.38
C ILE A 777 21.14 1.15 -9.76
N CYS A 778 21.05 1.24 -8.43
CA CYS A 778 19.83 1.71 -7.76
C CYS A 778 19.54 3.19 -8.06
N ASN A 779 20.57 4.04 -8.20
CA ASN A 779 20.39 5.45 -8.57
C ASN A 779 19.99 5.65 -10.05
N ASN A 780 20.37 4.72 -10.94
CA ASN A 780 20.09 4.79 -12.38
C ASN A 780 19.09 3.71 -12.84
N ILE A 781 18.32 3.12 -11.91
CA ILE A 781 17.57 1.88 -12.16
C ILE A 781 16.47 2.03 -13.22
N LEU A 782 15.85 3.21 -13.31
CA LEU A 782 14.81 3.50 -14.29
C LEU A 782 15.35 3.42 -15.71
N ASP A 783 16.46 4.11 -15.98
CA ASP A 783 17.10 4.13 -17.29
C ASP A 783 17.56 2.72 -17.68
N ILE A 784 18.19 2.00 -16.74
CA ILE A 784 18.67 0.63 -16.98
C ILE A 784 17.49 -0.30 -17.29
N TYR A 785 16.40 -0.19 -16.54
CA TYR A 785 15.18 -0.98 -16.70
C TYR A 785 14.47 -0.72 -18.03
N ASP A 786 14.30 0.53 -18.43
CA ASP A 786 13.60 0.86 -19.69
C ASP A 786 14.36 0.31 -20.90
N VAL A 787 15.69 0.35 -20.90
CA VAL A 787 16.49 -0.28 -21.96
C VAL A 787 16.26 -1.81 -21.98
N TYR A 788 16.06 -2.46 -20.82
CA TYR A 788 15.83 -3.92 -20.76
C TYR A 788 14.45 -4.28 -21.31
N GLN A 789 13.47 -3.40 -21.07
CA GLN A 789 12.13 -3.55 -21.62
C GLN A 789 12.10 -3.42 -23.15
N ILE A 790 12.85 -2.47 -23.72
CA ILE A 790 12.95 -2.28 -25.17
C ILE A 790 13.50 -3.55 -25.83
N GLU A 791 14.65 -4.05 -25.36
CA GLU A 791 15.27 -5.25 -25.94
C GLU A 791 14.40 -6.51 -25.78
N ASN A 792 13.71 -6.67 -24.65
CA ASN A 792 12.82 -7.81 -24.45
C ASN A 792 11.64 -7.77 -25.43
N ARG A 793 11.11 -6.58 -25.72
CA ARG A 793 10.09 -6.40 -26.77
C ARG A 793 10.65 -6.75 -28.14
N GLU A 794 11.84 -6.25 -28.50
CA GLU A 794 12.49 -6.56 -29.78
C GLU A 794 12.75 -8.06 -29.96
N LYS A 795 13.23 -8.76 -28.91
CA LYS A 795 13.41 -10.22 -28.91
C LYS A 795 12.09 -10.97 -29.05
N GLN A 796 11.02 -10.51 -28.40
CA GLN A 796 9.68 -11.09 -28.57
C GLN A 796 9.14 -10.86 -29.98
N PHE A 797 9.28 -9.67 -30.55
CA PHE A 797 8.91 -9.37 -31.93
C PHE A 797 9.70 -10.24 -32.92
N ALA A 798 11.00 -10.44 -32.71
CA ALA A 798 11.82 -11.31 -33.54
C ALA A 798 11.38 -12.79 -33.46
N LYS A 799 11.08 -13.30 -32.26
CA LYS A 799 10.56 -14.67 -32.06
C LYS A 799 9.18 -14.88 -32.68
N ASN A 800 8.27 -13.91 -32.51
CA ASN A 800 6.94 -13.98 -33.10
C ASN A 800 7.03 -13.95 -34.64
N ASN A 801 7.89 -13.12 -35.21
CA ASN A 801 8.12 -13.10 -36.67
C ASN A 801 8.79 -14.37 -37.22
N GLN A 802 9.53 -15.12 -36.39
CA GLN A 802 10.05 -16.44 -36.76
C GLN A 802 9.01 -17.56 -36.66
N GLN A 803 7.91 -17.37 -35.93
CA GLN A 803 6.77 -18.31 -35.90
C GLN A 803 5.76 -18.07 -37.03
N PHE A 804 5.79 -16.88 -37.67
CA PHE A 804 4.95 -16.55 -38.84
C PHE A 804 5.63 -16.81 -40.19
N LYS A 805 6.89 -17.26 -40.20
CA LYS A 805 7.61 -17.79 -41.37
C LYS A 805 7.75 -19.29 -41.24
#